data_AF-A0A7X3YQ03-F1
#
_entry.id   AF-A0A7X3YQ03-F1
#
_cell.length_a   1.000
_cell.length_b   1.000
_cell.length_c   1.000
_cell.angle_alpha   90.00
_cell.angle_beta   90.00
_cell.angle_gamma   90.00
#
_symmetry.space_group_name_H-M   'P 1'
#
loop_
_entity.id
_entity.type
_entity.pdbx_description
1 polymer ?
#
loop_
_entity_poly.entity_id
_entity_poly.type
_entity_poly.pdbx_seq_one_letter_code
_entity_poly.pdbx_strand_id
1 'polypeptide(L)'
;MASLLLEIGTEELPAAFCPAALAQLGQLITTSLQDWHFDALPCQGFATPRRLGVLVRDLPPRQKDQVKEHKGPPAQQAFHQGNPTPAAQGFARRWGLAVEDLTVRTTPKGEFVFAEVPQPGQTTEALLGKAIPGWIAAIQGKRLMRWGTGTQRFSRPIRWLVALLDDELLPVELEQTSPVVAAQANSYGPRRGWRCDPLPIATAEAYEASLRKAGIIPDRQQRQAHIRRLIERKAAELGSVPQLKPALLEELTDLVEAPGLIVGRMEERFLSLPAEVSAMEMVTHQRYVPLFQAPADPLALDAHGVLDLHFLAITNASPLADAALITQGNERVLRARLADGAFFYDQDRSQLLEDYLPRLEGVTFAVGLGSLKDRTDRLIRQAQAMAMALQQQNGAIQLNQQALSRAALLCKADLVTQMVGEFPELQGVMGAKYAMASGEGPQVAEAIREHYLPSGADDPLPASDLGRVLALSERLELLVSIFATGQRPSGSSDPFALRRAGNGLLHILVDCGWSLNLVTLLEAACKQAAKDFSKLTVNPATLLADLLAFLQQRLRTLLADLGLDYDVIDAVAAETRDPATLLQDPVDVVCRGRLLQRLRGSGALAPIQTVVQRAARLAEKGDLQRHQCNPRDCVDASLFSSPSEEAVSASLEALAPLSRARDQDGYERLLTGLGMLSPRLQAFFDGEDSVMVMAPDPEVRRNRLNLLAVLRNQALVIADFSRLSG
;
A
#
# COMPACT_ATOMS: atom_id res chain seq x y z
N MET A 1 -4.19 27.27 34.84
CA MET A 1 -3.47 26.52 33.79
C MET A 1 -3.50 27.39 32.56
N ALA A 2 -2.44 27.38 31.78
CA ALA A 2 -2.23 28.31 30.67
C ALA A 2 -2.31 27.60 29.31
N SER A 3 -2.53 28.35 28.24
CA SER A 3 -2.57 27.85 26.88
C SER A 3 -1.40 28.42 26.08
N LEU A 4 -0.60 27.56 25.44
CA LEU A 4 0.48 27.95 24.53
C LEU A 4 -0.04 28.03 23.11
N LEU A 5 0.17 29.16 22.44
CA LEU A 5 0.08 29.29 21.00
C LEU A 5 1.48 29.44 20.40
N LEU A 6 1.80 28.59 19.43
CA LEU A 6 2.95 28.74 18.55
C LEU A 6 2.48 28.80 17.09
N GLU A 7 2.76 29.88 16.38
CA GLU A 7 2.58 29.99 14.92
C GLU A 7 3.92 30.29 14.26
N ILE A 8 4.32 29.43 13.32
CA ILE A 8 5.45 29.64 12.41
C ILE A 8 4.86 30.18 11.11
N GLY A 9 5.06 31.47 10.86
CA GLY A 9 4.60 32.14 9.66
C GLY A 9 5.63 32.17 8.55
N THR A 10 5.24 31.80 7.34
CA THR A 10 6.16 31.66 6.20
C THR A 10 5.61 32.28 4.91
N GLU A 11 6.43 32.28 3.87
CA GLU A 11 5.93 32.33 2.49
C GLU A 11 5.21 31.03 2.09
N GLU A 12 4.75 30.89 0.84
CA GLU A 12 3.97 29.73 0.39
C GLU A 12 4.76 28.41 0.43
N LEU A 13 4.47 27.60 1.45
CA LEU A 13 4.93 26.25 1.67
C LEU A 13 4.42 25.31 0.56
N PRO A 14 5.23 24.32 0.15
CA PRO A 14 4.75 23.25 -0.72
C PRO A 14 3.62 22.46 -0.07
N ALA A 15 2.55 22.16 -0.83
CA ALA A 15 1.37 21.45 -0.35
C ALA A 15 1.70 20.15 0.42
N ALA A 16 2.60 19.33 -0.12
CA ALA A 16 3.04 18.07 0.51
C ALA A 16 3.88 18.26 1.79
N PHE A 17 4.48 19.43 2.02
CA PHE A 17 5.30 19.70 3.19
C PHE A 17 4.44 20.09 4.41
N CYS A 18 3.34 20.82 4.21
CA CYS A 18 2.46 21.30 5.28
C CYS A 18 2.01 20.22 6.27
N PRO A 19 1.34 19.11 5.85
CA PRO A 19 0.86 18.10 6.79
C PRO A 19 2.01 17.35 7.47
N ALA A 20 3.10 17.08 6.75
CA ALA A 20 4.26 16.39 7.29
C ALA A 20 5.01 17.23 8.34
N ALA A 21 5.13 18.54 8.12
CA ALA A 21 5.77 19.46 9.05
C ALA A 21 4.91 19.67 10.31
N LEU A 22 3.59 19.77 10.17
CA LEU A 22 2.68 19.89 11.31
C LEU A 22 2.75 18.65 12.21
N ALA A 23 2.75 17.45 11.62
CA ALA A 23 2.87 16.20 12.38
C ALA A 23 4.19 16.12 13.15
N GLN A 24 5.31 16.50 12.51
CA GLN A 24 6.62 16.58 13.18
C GLN A 24 6.62 17.59 14.33
N LEU A 25 6.09 18.78 14.12
CA LEU A 25 6.02 19.83 15.14
C LEU A 25 5.18 19.37 16.34
N GLY A 26 4.01 18.77 16.10
CA GLY A 26 3.16 18.21 17.15
C GLY A 26 3.88 17.13 17.96
N GLN A 27 4.64 16.24 17.30
CA GLN A 27 5.43 15.21 17.97
C GLN A 27 6.56 15.80 18.81
N LEU A 28 7.32 16.77 18.27
CA LEU A 28 8.42 17.43 18.98
C LEU A 28 7.94 18.13 20.25
N ILE A 29 6.82 18.85 20.15
CA ILE A 29 6.17 19.51 21.29
C ILE A 29 5.73 18.46 22.31
N THR A 30 5.00 17.43 21.88
CA THR A 30 4.49 16.38 22.77
C THR A 30 5.62 15.67 23.52
N THR A 31 6.71 15.32 22.85
CA THR A 31 7.89 14.72 23.48
C THR A 31 8.52 15.66 24.52
N SER A 32 8.68 16.95 24.20
CA SER A 32 9.23 17.91 25.17
C SER A 32 8.33 18.12 26.39
N LEU A 33 7.00 18.13 26.20
CA LEU A 33 6.04 18.22 27.30
C LEU A 33 6.12 16.97 28.20
N GLN A 34 6.25 15.78 27.62
CA GLN A 34 6.47 14.53 28.38
C GLN A 34 7.79 14.56 29.17
N ASP A 35 8.88 15.05 28.57
CA ASP A 35 10.16 15.21 29.28
C ASP A 35 10.02 16.16 30.48
N TRP A 36 9.14 17.15 30.37
CA TRP A 36 8.80 18.06 31.47
C TRP A 36 7.77 17.52 32.45
N HIS A 37 7.28 16.29 32.23
CA HIS A 37 6.25 15.61 33.04
C HIS A 37 4.90 16.36 33.00
N PHE A 38 4.60 16.95 31.85
CA PHE A 38 3.31 17.54 31.50
C PHE A 38 2.54 16.52 30.64
N ASP A 39 1.91 15.57 31.31
CA ASP A 39 1.30 14.41 30.67
C ASP A 39 -0.10 14.70 30.11
N ALA A 40 -0.40 14.12 28.94
CA ALA A 40 -1.73 14.06 28.34
C ALA A 40 -2.44 15.42 28.09
N LEU A 41 -1.67 16.46 27.75
CA LEU A 41 -2.25 17.78 27.46
C LEU A 41 -2.94 17.82 26.08
N PRO A 42 -4.10 18.51 25.95
CA PRO A 42 -4.75 18.71 24.67
C PRO A 42 -3.88 19.55 23.71
N CYS A 43 -3.54 18.98 22.55
CA CYS A 43 -2.75 19.63 21.52
C CYS A 43 -3.53 19.68 20.20
N GLN A 44 -3.71 20.88 19.64
CA GLN A 44 -4.41 21.11 18.38
C GLN A 44 -3.47 21.74 17.36
N GLY A 45 -3.34 21.09 16.20
CA GLY A 45 -2.50 21.56 15.10
C GLY A 45 -3.30 22.29 14.01
N PHE A 46 -2.71 23.32 13.44
CA PHE A 46 -3.23 24.11 12.33
C PHE A 46 -2.19 24.18 11.22
N ALA A 47 -2.59 23.95 9.97
CA ALA A 47 -1.68 24.07 8.84
C ALA A 47 -2.36 24.76 7.67
N THR A 48 -1.69 25.75 7.11
CA THR A 48 -2.04 26.38 5.84
C THR A 48 -0.76 26.56 5.00
N PRO A 49 -0.84 26.93 3.72
CA PRO A 49 0.34 27.21 2.91
C PRO A 49 1.29 28.25 3.50
N ARG A 50 0.84 29.09 4.43
CA ARG A 50 1.66 30.19 4.97
C ARG A 50 1.90 30.10 6.46
N ARG A 51 1.38 29.09 7.13
CA ARG A 51 1.52 28.95 8.59
C ARG A 51 1.46 27.51 9.07
N LEU A 52 2.26 27.23 10.09
CA LEU A 52 2.14 26.04 10.93
C LEU A 52 1.84 26.52 12.34
N GLY A 53 0.66 26.18 12.87
CA GLY A 53 0.19 26.57 14.19
C GLY A 53 0.01 25.38 15.10
N VAL A 54 0.33 25.53 16.39
CA VAL A 54 0.01 24.56 17.43
C VAL A 54 -0.53 25.31 18.66
N LEU A 55 -1.66 24.83 19.18
CA LEU A 55 -2.28 25.30 20.41
C LEU A 55 -2.28 24.14 21.43
N VAL A 56 -1.55 24.33 22.53
CA VAL A 56 -1.52 23.39 23.67
C VAL A 56 -2.31 24.01 24.81
N ARG A 57 -3.27 23.29 25.36
CA ARG A 57 -4.09 23.75 26.49
C ARG A 57 -3.65 23.10 27.80
N ASP A 58 -4.10 23.69 28.90
CA ASP A 58 -3.94 23.16 30.26
C ASP A 58 -2.49 23.00 30.74
N LEU A 59 -1.57 23.85 30.26
CA LEU A 59 -0.18 23.86 30.71
C LEU A 59 -0.09 24.26 32.20
N PRO A 60 0.61 23.47 33.02
CA PRO A 60 0.99 23.90 34.36
C PRO A 60 1.88 25.15 34.30
N PRO A 61 1.87 26.03 35.32
CA PRO A 61 2.71 27.23 35.33
C PRO A 61 4.20 26.93 35.56
N ARG A 62 4.53 25.75 36.09
CA ARG A 62 5.90 25.28 36.34
C ARG A 62 5.97 23.76 36.35
N GLN A 63 7.16 23.25 36.07
CA GLN A 63 7.50 21.85 36.31
C GLN A 63 7.40 21.52 37.81
N LYS A 64 7.04 20.27 38.13
CA LYS A 64 7.15 19.78 39.51
C LYS A 64 8.62 19.71 39.93
N ASP A 65 8.91 20.03 41.18
CA ASP A 65 10.24 19.81 41.74
C ASP A 65 10.58 18.31 41.67
N GLN A 66 11.80 18.00 41.27
CA GLN A 66 12.28 16.62 41.19
C GLN A 66 13.43 16.42 42.15
N VAL A 67 13.63 15.18 42.59
CA VAL A 67 14.82 14.80 43.33
C VAL A 67 15.63 13.87 42.43
N LYS A 68 16.83 14.29 42.05
CA LYS A 68 17.75 13.44 41.30
C LYS A 68 18.63 12.66 42.24
N GLU A 69 18.57 11.34 42.12
CA GLU A 69 19.41 10.43 42.88
C GLU A 69 20.72 10.19 42.14
N HIS A 70 21.83 10.53 42.79
CA HIS A 70 23.18 10.26 42.30
C HIS A 70 23.80 9.14 43.14
N LYS A 71 24.18 8.04 42.48
CA LYS A 71 24.90 6.94 43.12
C LYS A 71 26.36 7.32 43.36
N GLY A 72 26.79 7.20 44.61
CA GLY A 72 28.13 7.46 45.08
C GLY A 72 28.96 6.20 45.34
N PRO A 73 30.08 6.33 46.06
CA PRO A 73 30.97 5.22 46.38
C PRO A 73 30.32 4.19 47.35
N PRO A 74 30.87 2.96 47.45
CA PRO A 74 30.44 1.97 48.44
C PRO A 74 30.52 2.52 49.88
N ALA A 75 29.57 2.14 50.73
CA ALA A 75 29.45 2.66 52.10
C ALA A 75 30.74 2.46 52.93
N GLN A 76 31.42 1.33 52.77
CA GLN A 76 32.70 1.03 53.46
C GLN A 76 33.86 1.95 53.04
N GLN A 77 33.80 2.50 51.82
CA GLN A 77 34.79 3.47 51.34
C GLN A 77 34.41 4.91 51.72
N ALA A 78 33.11 5.17 51.90
CA ALA A 78 32.56 6.47 52.25
C ALA A 78 32.62 6.77 53.75
N PHE A 79 32.48 5.74 54.60
CA PHE A 79 32.48 5.87 56.05
C PHE A 79 33.44 4.86 56.70
N HIS A 80 34.32 5.33 57.56
CA HIS A 80 35.26 4.50 58.32
C HIS A 80 35.05 4.75 59.82
N GLN A 81 34.67 3.71 60.57
CA GLN A 81 34.32 3.80 62.00
C GLN A 81 33.28 4.89 62.31
N GLY A 82 32.28 5.06 61.44
CA GLY A 82 31.24 6.07 61.58
C GLY A 82 31.66 7.50 61.19
N ASN A 83 32.93 7.74 60.86
CA ASN A 83 33.42 9.04 60.40
C ASN A 83 33.48 9.11 58.86
N PRO A 84 33.07 10.22 58.25
CA PRO A 84 33.11 10.38 56.79
C PRO A 84 34.53 10.50 56.27
N THR A 85 34.87 9.69 55.24
CA THR A 85 36.18 9.70 54.59
C THR A 85 36.27 10.81 53.54
N PRO A 86 37.48 11.10 52.98
CA PRO A 86 37.62 12.05 51.87
C PRO A 86 36.76 11.72 50.65
N ALA A 87 36.42 10.44 50.44
CA ALA A 87 35.55 10.01 49.34
C ALA A 87 34.09 10.46 49.54
N ALA A 88 33.55 10.38 50.76
CA ALA A 88 32.22 10.90 51.09
C ALA A 88 32.19 12.44 51.05
N GLN A 89 33.21 13.09 51.58
CA GLN A 89 33.32 14.55 51.57
C GLN A 89 33.43 15.11 50.15
N GLY A 90 34.24 14.47 49.28
CA GLY A 90 34.34 14.85 47.87
C GLY A 90 33.04 14.61 47.10
N PHE A 91 32.33 13.52 47.40
CA PHE A 91 31.03 13.22 46.77
C PHE A 91 29.93 14.21 47.21
N ALA A 92 29.82 14.52 48.50
CA ALA A 92 28.88 15.51 49.02
C ALA A 92 29.15 16.90 48.42
N ARG A 93 30.43 17.32 48.41
CA ARG A 93 30.85 18.62 47.87
C ARG A 93 30.59 18.76 46.37
N ARG A 94 30.72 17.67 45.60
CA ARG A 94 30.42 17.65 44.16
C ARG A 94 28.96 18.00 43.86
N TRP A 95 28.04 17.63 44.75
CA TRP A 95 26.60 17.84 44.59
C TRP A 95 26.05 18.96 45.48
N GLY A 96 26.92 19.68 46.19
CA GLY A 96 26.53 20.82 47.03
C GLY A 96 25.78 20.45 48.31
N LEU A 97 25.86 19.20 48.76
CA LEU A 97 25.20 18.69 49.97
C LEU A 97 26.18 18.60 51.15
N ALA A 98 25.67 18.62 52.38
CA ALA A 98 26.47 18.22 53.54
C ALA A 98 26.66 16.68 53.53
N VAL A 99 27.73 16.19 54.14
CA VAL A 99 27.97 14.74 54.21
C VAL A 99 26.88 14.02 55.02
N GLU A 100 26.24 14.76 55.92
CA GLU A 100 25.12 14.36 56.77
C GLU A 100 23.84 14.08 55.97
N ASP A 101 23.68 14.74 54.82
CA ASP A 101 22.50 14.62 53.94
C ASP A 101 22.61 13.44 52.96
N LEU A 102 23.71 12.68 53.02
CA LEU A 102 23.91 11.50 52.19
C LEU A 102 23.23 10.27 52.78
N THR A 103 22.45 9.54 51.98
CA THR A 103 21.75 8.34 52.42
C THR A 103 22.49 7.08 52.02
N VAL A 104 22.63 6.12 52.94
CA VAL A 104 23.19 4.80 52.63
C VAL A 104 22.05 3.84 52.30
N ARG A 105 22.09 3.21 51.12
CA ARG A 105 21.07 2.26 50.69
C ARG A 105 21.70 0.93 50.25
N THR A 106 21.08 -0.17 50.65
CA THR A 106 21.48 -1.52 50.26
C THR A 106 21.01 -1.81 48.83
N THR A 107 21.94 -2.13 47.93
CA THR A 107 21.65 -2.55 46.55
C THR A 107 22.09 -3.99 46.34
N PRO A 108 21.67 -4.68 45.25
CA PRO A 108 22.13 -6.05 44.94
C PRO A 108 23.66 -6.20 44.81
N LYS A 109 24.40 -5.08 44.68
CA LYS A 109 25.87 -5.05 44.58
C LYS A 109 26.55 -4.58 45.88
N GLY A 110 25.82 -4.50 46.98
CA GLY A 110 26.30 -4.01 48.29
C GLY A 110 25.70 -2.65 48.69
N GLU A 111 26.13 -2.12 49.84
CA GLU A 111 25.70 -0.82 50.36
C GLU A 111 26.45 0.31 49.66
N PHE A 112 25.71 1.28 49.13
CA PHE A 112 26.26 2.47 48.47
C PHE A 112 25.66 3.73 49.08
N VAL A 113 26.43 4.81 48.99
CA VAL A 113 25.98 6.14 49.36
C VAL A 113 25.23 6.78 48.19
N PHE A 114 24.14 7.46 48.46
CA PHE A 114 23.32 8.17 47.49
C PHE A 114 23.20 9.64 47.91
N ALA A 115 23.24 10.53 46.92
CA ALA A 115 22.94 11.94 47.07
C ALA A 115 21.58 12.21 46.42
N GLU A 116 20.64 12.72 47.21
CA GLU A 116 19.35 13.21 46.74
C GLU A 116 19.47 14.72 46.52
N VAL A 117 19.58 15.13 45.26
CA VAL A 117 19.72 16.55 44.92
C VAL A 117 18.35 17.09 44.50
N PRO A 118 17.75 18.02 45.26
CA PRO A 118 16.52 18.67 44.84
C PRO A 118 16.82 19.53 43.61
N GLN A 119 16.10 19.28 42.54
CA GLN A 119 16.12 20.06 41.32
C GLN A 119 14.80 20.86 41.26
N PRO A 120 14.83 22.18 41.55
CA PRO A 120 13.63 22.99 41.47
C PRO A 120 13.10 22.99 40.03
N GLY A 121 11.78 22.88 39.90
CA GLY A 121 11.11 22.93 38.61
C GLY A 121 11.31 24.30 37.93
N GLN A 122 11.50 24.29 36.61
CA GLN A 122 11.55 25.52 35.83
C GLN A 122 10.13 26.04 35.56
N THR A 123 10.00 27.37 35.37
CA THR A 123 8.75 27.97 34.90
C THR A 123 8.48 27.51 33.47
N THR A 124 7.20 27.36 33.13
CA THR A 124 6.79 26.92 31.78
C THR A 124 7.24 27.92 30.72
N GLU A 125 7.17 29.22 31.01
CA GLU A 125 7.72 30.28 30.17
C GLU A 125 9.20 30.04 29.81
N ALA A 126 10.05 29.77 30.81
CA ALA A 126 11.49 29.56 30.59
C ALA A 126 11.79 28.26 29.81
N LEU A 127 11.00 27.21 30.03
CA LEU A 127 11.11 25.96 29.27
C LEU A 127 10.74 26.17 27.79
N LEU A 128 9.61 26.84 27.55
CA LEU A 128 9.12 27.16 26.21
C LEU A 128 10.06 28.07 25.45
N GLY A 129 10.58 29.12 26.11
CA GLY A 129 11.54 30.06 25.52
C GLY A 129 12.78 29.36 24.94
N LYS A 130 13.26 28.31 25.62
CA LYS A 130 14.40 27.50 25.15
C LYS A 130 14.01 26.46 24.09
N ALA A 131 12.82 25.89 24.18
CA ALA A 131 12.41 24.75 23.36
C ALA A 131 11.96 25.15 21.95
N ILE A 132 11.25 26.28 21.81
CA ILE A 132 10.64 26.71 20.54
C ILE A 132 11.66 26.80 19.39
N PRO A 133 12.82 27.48 19.54
CA PRO A 133 13.81 27.51 18.46
C PRO A 133 14.31 26.11 18.05
N GLY A 134 14.47 25.23 19.04
CA GLY A 134 14.88 23.83 18.83
C GLY A 134 13.85 23.02 18.04
N TRP A 135 12.56 23.16 18.37
CA TRP A 135 11.48 22.50 17.64
C TRP A 135 11.44 22.92 16.18
N ILE A 136 11.55 24.22 15.90
CA ILE A 136 11.51 24.76 14.53
C ILE A 136 12.72 24.28 13.73
N ALA A 137 13.92 24.28 14.34
CA ALA A 137 15.15 23.82 13.69
C ALA A 137 15.16 22.30 13.42
N ALA A 138 14.40 21.51 14.20
CA ALA A 138 14.35 20.06 14.06
C ALA A 138 13.44 19.57 12.92
N ILE A 139 12.55 20.40 12.38
CA ILE A 139 11.63 20.02 11.28
C ILE A 139 12.45 19.61 10.03
N GLN A 140 12.19 18.40 9.54
CA GLN A 140 12.84 17.82 8.37
C GLN A 140 11.91 17.82 7.14
N GLY A 141 12.50 17.85 5.94
CA GLY A 141 11.78 17.77 4.67
C GLY A 141 12.67 17.42 3.49
N LYS A 142 12.07 16.96 2.38
CA LYS A 142 12.80 16.51 1.17
C LYS A 142 13.69 17.61 0.55
N ARG A 143 13.27 18.88 0.65
CA ARG A 143 13.98 20.04 0.10
C ARG A 143 13.93 21.20 1.09
N LEU A 144 14.89 21.22 2.02
CA LEU A 144 15.13 22.36 2.91
C LEU A 144 16.21 23.26 2.33
N MET A 145 16.03 24.56 2.48
CA MET A 145 16.94 25.58 1.96
C MET A 145 17.39 26.51 3.09
N ARG A 146 18.54 27.16 2.89
CA ARG A 146 18.96 28.34 3.67
C ARG A 146 18.54 29.58 2.90
N TRP A 147 18.09 30.60 3.62
CA TRP A 147 17.50 31.80 3.02
C TRP A 147 18.30 33.04 3.42
N GLY A 148 18.57 33.91 2.44
CA GLY A 148 19.36 35.13 2.64
C GLY A 148 20.73 34.82 3.24
N THR A 149 21.06 35.49 4.34
CA THR A 149 22.29 35.29 5.12
C THR A 149 22.12 34.30 6.29
N GLY A 150 20.94 33.70 6.45
CA GLY A 150 20.59 32.83 7.56
C GLY A 150 21.14 31.42 7.42
N THR A 151 21.41 30.76 8.54
CA THR A 151 21.94 29.39 8.58
C THR A 151 20.87 28.33 8.83
N GLN A 152 19.70 28.74 9.34
CA GLN A 152 18.56 27.85 9.58
C GLN A 152 18.04 27.28 8.26
N ARG A 153 17.79 25.96 8.26
CA ARG A 153 17.22 25.28 7.10
C ARG A 153 15.71 25.19 7.29
N PHE A 154 14.96 25.67 6.30
CA PHE A 154 13.51 25.55 6.26
C PHE A 154 13.02 25.48 4.81
N SER A 155 11.82 24.96 4.57
CA SER A 155 11.30 24.80 3.20
C SER A 155 11.06 26.15 2.50
N ARG A 156 10.72 27.18 3.26
CA ARG A 156 10.51 28.57 2.84
C ARG A 156 10.99 29.55 3.91
N PRO A 157 11.24 30.83 3.57
CA PRO A 157 11.60 31.82 4.58
C PRO A 157 10.52 31.93 5.66
N ILE A 158 10.94 31.89 6.93
CA ILE A 158 10.10 32.26 8.07
C ILE A 158 10.03 33.78 8.09
N ARG A 159 8.82 34.33 8.15
CA ARG A 159 8.54 35.77 8.05
C ARG A 159 7.97 36.35 9.34
N TRP A 160 7.27 35.56 10.13
CA TRP A 160 6.81 35.96 11.46
C TRP A 160 6.72 34.75 12.39
N LEU A 161 6.71 35.02 13.69
CA LEU A 161 6.56 34.04 14.74
C LEU A 161 5.54 34.58 15.75
N VAL A 162 4.50 33.82 16.07
CA VAL A 162 3.62 34.09 17.22
C VAL A 162 3.93 33.06 18.29
N ALA A 163 4.28 33.52 19.49
CA ALA A 163 4.55 32.66 20.63
C ALA A 163 3.92 33.28 21.89
N LEU A 164 2.74 32.82 22.26
CA LEU A 164 1.98 33.35 23.40
C LEU A 164 1.76 32.26 24.45
N LEU A 165 1.86 32.64 25.72
CA LEU A 165 1.37 31.86 26.86
C LEU A 165 0.18 32.63 27.45
N ASP A 166 -1.03 32.16 27.18
CA ASP A 166 -2.27 32.92 27.32
C ASP A 166 -2.21 34.25 26.55
N ASP A 167 -2.15 35.38 27.24
CA ASP A 167 -2.01 36.74 26.70
C ASP A 167 -0.58 37.30 26.83
N GLU A 168 0.35 36.55 27.42
CA GLU A 168 1.74 36.95 27.60
C GLU A 168 2.62 36.54 26.41
N LEU A 169 3.44 37.48 25.93
CA LEU A 169 4.38 37.24 24.83
C LEU A 169 5.64 36.54 25.33
N LEU A 170 5.96 35.39 24.74
CA LEU A 170 7.19 34.66 25.05
C LEU A 170 8.41 35.33 24.41
N PRO A 171 9.53 35.55 25.14
CA PRO A 171 10.73 36.19 24.62
C PRO A 171 11.55 35.20 23.76
N VAL A 172 11.05 34.89 22.57
CA VAL A 172 11.68 33.95 21.62
C VAL A 172 12.18 34.69 20.38
N GLU A 173 13.40 34.37 19.96
CA GLU A 173 14.02 34.92 18.75
C GLU A 173 14.67 33.80 17.93
N LEU A 174 14.49 33.85 16.61
CA LEU A 174 15.11 32.93 15.66
C LEU A 174 16.34 33.59 15.03
N GLU A 175 17.43 33.66 15.78
CA GLU A 175 18.68 34.34 15.36
C GLU A 175 19.28 33.80 14.04
N GLN A 176 18.95 32.56 13.70
CA GLN A 176 19.49 31.87 12.51
C GLN A 176 18.68 32.13 11.23
N THR A 177 17.57 32.88 11.29
CA THR A 177 16.80 33.30 10.10
C THR A 177 17.37 34.57 9.48
N SER A 178 16.96 34.89 8.25
CA SER A 178 17.29 36.15 7.57
C SER A 178 16.02 36.78 6.97
N PRO A 179 15.53 37.91 7.52
CA PRO A 179 16.02 38.60 8.72
C PRO A 179 15.82 37.75 9.98
N VAL A 180 16.42 38.17 11.10
CA VAL A 180 16.13 37.59 12.41
C VAL A 180 14.65 37.82 12.74
N VAL A 181 13.95 36.77 13.17
CA VAL A 181 12.51 36.82 13.47
C VAL A 181 12.31 36.69 14.97
N ALA A 182 11.81 37.75 15.61
CA ALA A 182 11.36 37.74 17.00
C ALA A 182 9.88 37.36 17.10
N ALA A 183 9.50 36.73 18.21
CA ALA A 183 8.11 36.46 18.54
C ALA A 183 7.32 37.77 18.70
N GLN A 184 6.08 37.77 18.24
CA GLN A 184 5.15 38.89 18.34
C GLN A 184 3.72 38.40 18.55
N ALA A 185 2.82 39.29 18.98
CA ALA A 185 1.40 39.00 19.14
C ALA A 185 0.57 39.19 17.84
N ASN A 186 1.22 39.39 16.69
CA ASN A 186 0.56 39.57 15.41
C ASN A 186 0.79 38.36 14.50
N SER A 187 -0.31 37.73 14.11
CA SER A 187 -0.37 36.93 12.90
C SER A 187 -0.60 37.85 11.69
N TYR A 188 -0.86 37.26 10.52
CA TYR A 188 -1.15 38.00 9.31
C TYR A 188 -2.33 37.40 8.55
N GLY A 189 -3.15 38.27 7.98
CA GLY A 189 -4.28 37.89 7.14
C GLY A 189 -3.87 37.27 5.79
N PRO A 190 -4.86 36.86 4.97
CA PRO A 190 -4.62 36.37 3.61
C PRO A 190 -3.82 37.38 2.79
N ARG A 191 -2.94 36.87 1.93
CA ARG A 191 -2.13 37.71 1.05
C ARG A 191 -3.02 38.43 0.03
N ARG A 192 -2.96 39.77 -0.02
CA ARG A 192 -3.62 40.61 -1.03
C ARG A 192 -2.56 41.33 -1.85
N GLY A 193 -2.11 40.69 -2.94
CA GLY A 193 -0.96 41.15 -3.72
C GLY A 193 0.34 41.09 -2.90
N TRP A 194 0.94 42.25 -2.61
CA TRP A 194 2.15 42.37 -1.78
C TRP A 194 1.85 42.67 -0.30
N ARG A 195 0.58 42.95 0.04
CA ARG A 195 0.18 43.35 1.39
C ARG A 195 -0.32 42.15 2.20
N CYS A 196 0.04 42.11 3.47
CA CYS A 196 -0.54 41.24 4.47
C CYS A 196 -0.89 42.11 5.67
N ASP A 197 -2.17 42.24 5.98
CA ASP A 197 -2.61 43.06 7.10
C ASP A 197 -2.23 42.34 8.41
N PRO A 198 -1.56 43.02 9.35
CA PRO A 198 -1.31 42.48 10.68
C PRO A 198 -2.63 42.11 11.34
N LEU A 199 -2.66 40.93 11.95
CA LEU A 199 -3.83 40.39 12.64
C LEU A 199 -3.45 40.15 14.10
N PRO A 200 -3.86 41.04 15.02
CA PRO A 200 -3.53 40.91 16.43
C PRO A 200 -4.22 39.69 17.04
N ILE A 201 -3.45 38.92 17.80
CA ILE A 201 -3.90 37.75 18.55
C ILE A 201 -3.85 38.12 20.03
N ALA A 202 -5.01 38.38 20.61
CA ALA A 202 -5.12 38.85 21.99
C ALA A 202 -4.74 37.79 23.02
N THR A 203 -5.12 36.54 22.77
CA THR A 203 -4.80 35.38 23.62
C THR A 203 -4.55 34.15 22.76
N ALA A 204 -3.84 33.16 23.29
CA ALA A 204 -3.57 31.89 22.63
C ALA A 204 -4.85 31.21 22.11
N GLU A 205 -5.93 31.21 22.90
CA GLU A 205 -7.21 30.59 22.54
C GLU A 205 -8.02 31.39 21.51
N ALA A 206 -7.78 32.70 21.40
CA ALA A 206 -8.45 33.54 20.40
C ALA A 206 -7.93 33.29 18.97
N TYR A 207 -6.81 32.58 18.81
CA TYR A 207 -6.11 32.42 17.54
C TYR A 207 -7.01 31.97 16.38
N GLU A 208 -7.69 30.83 16.55
CA GLU A 208 -8.52 30.26 15.49
C GLU A 208 -9.69 31.20 15.14
N ALA A 209 -10.33 31.80 16.15
CA ALA A 209 -11.44 32.73 15.93
C ALA A 209 -10.97 34.01 15.21
N SER A 210 -9.78 34.52 15.53
CA SER A 210 -9.18 35.68 14.86
C SER A 210 -8.86 35.38 13.40
N LEU A 211 -8.27 34.22 13.11
CA LEU A 211 -8.01 33.79 11.72
C LEU A 211 -9.31 33.64 10.92
N ARG A 212 -10.34 33.03 11.49
CA ARG A 212 -11.65 32.88 10.85
C ARG A 212 -12.30 34.23 10.54
N LYS A 213 -12.21 35.20 11.45
CA LYS A 213 -12.70 36.58 11.21
C LYS A 213 -11.97 37.25 10.05
N ALA A 214 -10.70 36.92 9.83
CA ALA A 214 -9.91 37.37 8.69
C ALA A 214 -10.16 36.57 7.39
N GLY A 215 -11.08 35.59 7.40
CA GLY A 215 -11.42 34.75 6.24
C GLY A 215 -10.54 33.51 6.07
N ILE A 216 -9.65 33.21 7.02
CA ILE A 216 -8.76 32.04 6.98
C ILE A 216 -9.45 30.86 7.66
N ILE A 217 -9.36 29.68 7.04
CA ILE A 217 -9.80 28.40 7.64
C ILE A 217 -8.54 27.62 8.05
N PRO A 218 -8.05 27.77 9.30
CA PRO A 218 -6.77 27.19 9.72
C PRO A 218 -6.82 25.68 9.91
N ASP A 219 -7.97 25.15 10.32
CA ASP A 219 -8.21 23.72 10.44
C ASP A 219 -8.27 23.06 9.06
N ARG A 220 -7.36 22.10 8.82
CA ARG A 220 -7.21 21.45 7.52
C ARG A 220 -8.44 20.63 7.13
N GLN A 221 -9.05 19.91 8.07
CA GLN A 221 -10.20 19.05 7.79
C GLN A 221 -11.43 19.88 7.42
N GLN A 222 -11.67 20.96 8.17
CA GLN A 222 -12.75 21.90 7.88
C GLN A 222 -12.53 22.61 6.55
N ARG A 223 -11.28 22.99 6.23
CA ARG A 223 -10.95 23.58 4.94
C ARG A 223 -11.18 22.60 3.78
N GLN A 224 -10.77 21.34 3.93
CA GLN A 224 -11.01 20.29 2.94
C GLN A 224 -12.52 20.08 2.69
N ALA A 225 -13.31 19.97 3.77
CA ALA A 225 -14.76 19.83 3.68
C ALA A 225 -15.43 21.04 3.03
N HIS A 226 -14.92 22.25 3.30
CA HIS A 226 -15.41 23.48 2.69
C HIS A 226 -15.13 23.52 1.18
N ILE A 227 -13.88 23.23 0.76
CA ILE A 227 -13.48 23.18 -0.65
C ILE A 227 -14.32 22.16 -1.42
N ARG A 228 -14.47 20.95 -0.86
CA ARG A 228 -15.33 19.90 -1.43
C ARG A 228 -16.75 20.41 -1.67
N ARG A 229 -17.36 21.04 -0.66
CA ARG A 229 -18.72 21.59 -0.76
C ARG A 229 -18.83 22.68 -1.82
N LEU A 230 -17.84 23.56 -1.94
CA LEU A 230 -17.82 24.60 -2.98
C LEU A 230 -17.83 23.98 -4.38
N ILE A 231 -16.98 22.99 -4.61
CA ILE A 231 -16.84 22.29 -5.90
C ILE A 231 -18.13 21.53 -6.23
N GLU A 232 -18.58 20.67 -5.32
CA GLU A 232 -19.76 19.81 -5.54
C GLU A 232 -21.03 20.63 -5.77
N ARG A 233 -21.24 21.70 -4.98
CA ARG A 233 -22.37 22.59 -5.19
C ARG A 233 -22.30 23.25 -6.56
N LYS A 234 -21.14 23.77 -6.96
CA LYS A 234 -21.03 24.49 -8.23
C LYS A 234 -21.15 23.55 -9.43
N ALA A 235 -20.61 22.34 -9.35
CA ALA A 235 -20.79 21.33 -10.38
C ALA A 235 -22.26 20.94 -10.53
N ALA A 236 -22.98 20.75 -9.42
CA ALA A 236 -24.42 20.47 -9.44
C ALA A 236 -25.25 21.61 -10.06
N GLU A 237 -24.92 22.88 -9.78
CA GLU A 237 -25.54 24.04 -10.43
C GLU A 237 -25.35 24.06 -11.96
N LEU A 238 -24.23 23.52 -12.45
CA LEU A 238 -23.92 23.41 -13.87
C LEU A 238 -24.48 22.12 -14.50
N GLY A 239 -25.04 21.21 -13.70
CA GLY A 239 -25.49 19.90 -14.18
C GLY A 239 -24.35 18.94 -14.54
N SER A 240 -23.15 19.16 -14.00
CA SER A 240 -21.95 18.40 -14.31
C SER A 240 -21.42 17.66 -13.07
N VAL A 241 -20.60 16.64 -13.29
CA VAL A 241 -19.91 15.87 -12.24
C VAL A 241 -18.44 16.30 -12.19
N PRO A 242 -17.92 16.73 -11.03
CA PRO A 242 -16.53 17.15 -10.91
C PRO A 242 -15.60 15.93 -10.79
N GLN A 243 -14.51 15.91 -11.56
CA GLN A 243 -13.46 14.90 -11.39
C GLN A 243 -12.54 15.28 -10.23
N LEU A 244 -13.04 15.12 -9.00
CA LEU A 244 -12.32 15.47 -7.78
C LEU A 244 -11.72 14.22 -7.11
N LYS A 245 -10.55 13.78 -7.60
CA LYS A 245 -9.80 12.68 -6.96
C LYS A 245 -9.33 13.09 -5.55
N PRO A 246 -9.24 12.16 -4.57
CA PRO A 246 -8.80 12.49 -3.20
C PRO A 246 -7.46 13.23 -3.13
N ALA A 247 -6.47 12.81 -3.92
CA ALA A 247 -5.16 13.45 -3.98
C ALA A 247 -5.23 14.92 -4.45
N LEU A 248 -6.06 15.21 -5.46
CA LEU A 248 -6.27 16.58 -5.93
C LEU A 248 -6.94 17.43 -4.84
N LEU A 249 -7.95 16.88 -4.13
CA LEU A 249 -8.60 17.59 -3.04
C LEU A 249 -7.63 17.90 -1.88
N GLU A 250 -6.76 16.95 -1.53
CA GLU A 250 -5.70 17.18 -0.54
C GLU A 250 -4.73 18.28 -0.98
N GLU A 251 -4.24 18.22 -2.21
CA GLU A 251 -3.34 19.24 -2.76
C GLU A 251 -4.02 20.62 -2.75
N LEU A 252 -5.25 20.73 -3.25
CA LEU A 252 -6.04 21.97 -3.23
C LEU A 252 -6.22 22.53 -1.81
N THR A 253 -6.46 21.65 -0.83
CA THR A 253 -6.60 22.03 0.58
C THR A 253 -5.31 22.63 1.13
N ASP A 254 -4.16 22.12 0.72
CA ASP A 254 -2.85 22.54 1.21
C ASP A 254 -2.21 23.65 0.35
N LEU A 255 -2.89 24.11 -0.71
CA LEU A 255 -2.51 25.26 -1.55
C LEU A 255 -3.19 26.58 -1.13
N VAL A 256 -4.25 26.53 -0.33
CA VAL A 256 -5.00 27.73 0.09
C VAL A 256 -5.23 27.79 1.61
N GLU A 257 -5.39 28.99 2.13
CA GLU A 257 -5.81 29.26 3.52
C GLU A 257 -7.18 29.92 3.60
N ALA A 258 -7.58 30.67 2.57
CA ALA A 258 -8.88 31.32 2.40
C ALA A 258 -9.53 30.85 1.09
N PRO A 259 -10.13 29.64 1.04
CA PRO A 259 -10.63 29.07 -0.20
C PRO A 259 -11.77 29.89 -0.82
N GLY A 260 -11.55 30.34 -2.05
CA GLY A 260 -12.56 30.86 -2.97
C GLY A 260 -12.67 29.96 -4.20
N LEU A 261 -13.76 30.07 -4.95
CA LEU A 261 -14.01 29.29 -6.16
C LEU A 261 -14.21 30.24 -7.35
N ILE A 262 -13.53 29.96 -8.45
CA ILE A 262 -13.82 30.57 -9.75
C ILE A 262 -14.30 29.50 -10.74
N VAL A 263 -15.11 29.94 -11.70
CA VAL A 263 -15.54 29.13 -12.84
C VAL A 263 -14.93 29.75 -14.08
N GLY A 264 -13.97 29.05 -14.67
CA GLY A 264 -13.41 29.41 -15.97
C GLY A 264 -14.06 28.61 -17.09
N ARG A 265 -13.88 29.07 -18.31
CA ARG A 265 -14.36 28.40 -19.52
C ARG A 265 -13.21 28.15 -20.51
N MET A 266 -13.11 26.93 -21.01
CA MET A 266 -12.22 26.59 -22.11
C MET A 266 -12.87 26.85 -23.47
N GLU A 267 -12.05 26.96 -24.51
CA GLU A 267 -12.54 27.10 -25.88
C GLU A 267 -13.06 25.77 -26.43
N GLU A 268 -14.17 25.82 -27.16
CA GLU A 268 -14.87 24.63 -27.67
C GLU A 268 -14.01 23.76 -28.58
N ARG A 269 -13.08 24.35 -29.32
CA ARG A 269 -12.14 23.60 -30.16
C ARG A 269 -11.31 22.57 -29.40
N PHE A 270 -11.10 22.74 -28.10
CA PHE A 270 -10.36 21.77 -27.28
C PHE A 270 -11.18 20.52 -26.94
N LEU A 271 -12.48 20.51 -27.23
CA LEU A 271 -13.28 19.29 -27.16
C LEU A 271 -12.90 18.28 -28.24
N SER A 272 -12.14 18.66 -29.26
CA SER A 272 -11.57 17.69 -30.22
C SER A 272 -10.46 16.84 -29.63
N LEU A 273 -9.97 17.16 -28.43
CA LEU A 273 -9.02 16.34 -27.70
C LEU A 273 -9.76 15.25 -26.92
N PRO A 274 -9.12 14.09 -26.71
CA PRO A 274 -9.64 13.11 -25.76
C PRO A 274 -9.82 13.73 -24.37
N ALA A 275 -10.88 13.34 -23.67
CA ALA A 275 -11.22 13.90 -22.37
C ALA A 275 -10.08 13.72 -21.35
N GLU A 276 -9.32 12.63 -21.44
CA GLU A 276 -8.19 12.32 -20.56
C GLU A 276 -7.02 13.29 -20.75
N VAL A 277 -6.78 13.75 -21.97
CA VAL A 277 -5.72 14.74 -22.27
C VAL A 277 -6.09 16.08 -21.65
N SER A 278 -7.30 16.57 -21.95
CA SER A 278 -7.79 17.85 -21.40
C SER A 278 -7.86 17.82 -19.87
N ALA A 279 -8.32 16.71 -19.29
CA ALA A 279 -8.35 16.54 -17.85
C ALA A 279 -6.94 16.48 -17.23
N MET A 280 -5.99 15.79 -17.87
CA MET A 280 -4.61 15.70 -17.38
C MET A 280 -3.93 17.08 -17.35
N GLU A 281 -4.10 17.88 -18.40
CA GLU A 281 -3.60 19.26 -18.47
C GLU A 281 -4.20 20.12 -17.34
N MET A 282 -5.52 20.04 -17.15
CA MET A 282 -6.21 20.78 -16.10
C MET A 282 -5.72 20.40 -14.70
N VAL A 283 -5.61 19.10 -14.41
CA VAL A 283 -5.29 18.59 -13.08
C VAL A 283 -3.81 18.75 -12.76
N THR A 284 -2.91 18.24 -13.61
CA THR A 284 -1.48 18.12 -13.31
C THR A 284 -0.76 19.46 -13.40
N HIS A 285 -1.08 20.28 -14.41
CA HIS A 285 -0.41 21.56 -14.60
C HIS A 285 -1.05 22.69 -13.81
N GLN A 286 -2.39 22.72 -13.72
CA GLN A 286 -3.11 23.88 -13.17
C GLN A 286 -3.92 23.62 -11.89
N ARG A 287 -4.08 22.36 -11.46
CA ARG A 287 -4.90 21.96 -10.31
C ARG A 287 -6.36 22.44 -10.46
N TYR A 288 -6.82 22.48 -11.71
CA TYR A 288 -8.22 22.71 -12.01
C TYR A 288 -8.99 21.41 -11.86
N VAL A 289 -10.28 21.55 -11.59
CA VAL A 289 -11.22 20.43 -11.49
C VAL A 289 -12.03 20.39 -12.79
N PRO A 290 -11.75 19.43 -13.69
CA PRO A 290 -12.55 19.26 -14.89
C PRO A 290 -13.94 18.74 -14.53
N LEU A 291 -14.92 19.13 -15.34
CA LEU A 291 -16.33 18.80 -15.16
C LEU A 291 -16.78 17.88 -16.30
N PHE A 292 -17.48 16.81 -15.96
CA PHE A 292 -17.98 15.81 -16.90
C PHE A 292 -19.50 15.84 -16.95
N GLN A 293 -20.08 15.82 -18.14
CA GLN A 293 -21.52 15.74 -18.39
C GLN A 293 -21.99 14.29 -18.53
N ALA A 294 -21.11 13.40 -18.99
CA ALA A 294 -21.36 11.98 -19.14
C ALA A 294 -20.08 11.17 -18.87
N PRO A 295 -20.17 9.86 -18.61
CA PRO A 295 -19.01 8.98 -18.64
C PRO A 295 -18.34 9.01 -20.02
N ALA A 296 -17.00 9.10 -20.03
CA ALA A 296 -16.23 9.04 -21.28
C ALA A 296 -16.19 7.60 -21.82
N ASP A 297 -16.41 7.43 -23.11
CA ASP A 297 -16.01 6.19 -23.80
C ASP A 297 -14.46 6.12 -23.79
N PRO A 298 -13.85 5.07 -23.21
CA PRO A 298 -12.39 4.95 -23.13
C PRO A 298 -11.69 5.03 -24.50
N LEU A 299 -12.38 4.66 -25.59
CA LEU A 299 -11.83 4.63 -26.94
C LEU A 299 -12.18 5.88 -27.77
N ALA A 300 -13.00 6.80 -27.25
CA ALA A 300 -13.33 8.04 -27.94
C ALA A 300 -12.08 8.91 -28.15
N LEU A 301 -12.01 9.51 -29.34
CA LEU A 301 -10.91 10.37 -29.78
C LEU A 301 -11.13 11.84 -29.45
N ASP A 302 -12.33 12.20 -29.00
CA ASP A 302 -12.73 13.54 -28.65
C ASP A 302 -13.57 13.52 -27.36
N ALA A 303 -13.83 14.70 -26.81
CA ALA A 303 -14.54 14.91 -25.56
C ALA A 303 -15.95 15.52 -25.77
N HIS A 304 -16.46 15.57 -27.00
CA HIS A 304 -17.76 16.17 -27.28
C HIS A 304 -18.88 15.41 -26.55
N GLY A 305 -19.75 16.15 -25.87
CA GLY A 305 -20.86 15.59 -25.09
C GLY A 305 -20.45 14.87 -23.80
N VAL A 306 -19.15 14.83 -23.48
CA VAL A 306 -18.60 14.18 -22.29
C VAL A 306 -17.99 15.21 -21.34
N LEU A 307 -17.15 16.12 -21.83
CA LEU A 307 -16.48 17.13 -21.02
C LEU A 307 -17.23 18.47 -21.11
N ASP A 308 -17.48 19.11 -19.96
CA ASP A 308 -18.05 20.45 -19.92
C ASP A 308 -17.00 21.50 -20.29
N LEU A 309 -17.40 22.57 -20.98
CA LEU A 309 -16.49 23.69 -21.28
C LEU A 309 -16.06 24.44 -20.02
N HIS A 310 -16.82 24.35 -18.94
CA HIS A 310 -16.46 24.96 -17.67
C HIS A 310 -15.51 24.08 -16.88
N PHE A 311 -14.56 24.73 -16.20
CA PHE A 311 -13.70 24.11 -15.20
C PHE A 311 -13.75 24.93 -13.91
N LEU A 312 -13.48 24.27 -12.79
CA LEU A 312 -13.44 24.92 -11.49
C LEU A 312 -12.00 25.08 -11.03
N ALA A 313 -11.68 26.23 -10.43
CA ALA A 313 -10.39 26.44 -9.79
C ALA A 313 -10.58 27.04 -8.40
N ILE A 314 -9.75 26.58 -7.46
CA ILE A 314 -9.74 27.08 -6.09
C ILE A 314 -8.67 28.17 -5.97
N THR A 315 -9.07 29.31 -5.45
CA THR A 315 -8.23 30.49 -5.27
C THR A 315 -8.01 30.77 -3.80
N ASN A 316 -6.88 31.36 -3.45
CA ASN A 316 -6.57 31.72 -2.06
C ASN A 316 -7.10 33.11 -1.65
N ALA A 317 -8.37 33.40 -1.97
CA ALA A 317 -9.03 34.64 -1.58
C ALA A 317 -10.55 34.46 -1.51
N SER A 318 -11.17 34.98 -0.45
CA SER A 318 -12.61 35.11 -0.31
C SER A 318 -12.94 36.30 0.62
N PRO A 319 -13.73 37.30 0.18
CA PRO A 319 -14.32 37.46 -1.15
C PRO A 319 -13.28 37.80 -2.23
N LEU A 320 -13.60 37.46 -3.48
CA LEU A 320 -12.74 37.71 -4.64
C LEU A 320 -13.00 39.12 -5.19
N ALA A 321 -12.10 40.07 -4.90
CA ALA A 321 -12.25 41.45 -5.37
C ALA A 321 -12.27 41.56 -6.91
N ASP A 322 -11.39 40.81 -7.60
CA ASP A 322 -11.22 40.85 -9.06
C ASP A 322 -11.50 39.49 -9.71
N ALA A 323 -12.60 38.84 -9.34
CA ALA A 323 -12.94 37.48 -9.82
C ALA A 323 -12.88 37.34 -11.35
N ALA A 324 -13.32 38.35 -12.10
CA ALA A 324 -13.30 38.34 -13.57
C ALA A 324 -11.87 38.34 -14.14
N LEU A 325 -10.97 39.15 -13.59
CA LEU A 325 -9.57 39.21 -14.02
C LEU A 325 -8.84 37.91 -13.70
N ILE A 326 -9.09 37.36 -12.50
CA ILE A 326 -8.52 36.07 -12.09
C ILE A 326 -9.01 34.97 -13.04
N THR A 327 -10.31 34.94 -13.36
CA THR A 327 -10.90 33.98 -14.28
C THR A 327 -10.25 34.07 -15.67
N GLN A 328 -10.18 35.27 -16.24
CA GLN A 328 -9.54 35.50 -17.55
C GLN A 328 -8.06 35.06 -17.57
N GLY A 329 -7.33 35.31 -16.48
CA GLY A 329 -5.95 34.86 -16.32
C GLY A 329 -5.83 33.33 -16.37
N ASN A 330 -6.68 32.63 -15.61
CA ASN A 330 -6.70 31.16 -15.59
C ASN A 330 -7.12 30.57 -16.96
N GLU A 331 -8.13 31.14 -17.62
CA GLU A 331 -8.53 30.74 -18.97
C GLU A 331 -7.40 30.91 -20.00
N ARG A 332 -6.64 32.01 -19.91
CA ARG A 332 -5.50 32.25 -20.80
C ARG A 332 -4.38 31.23 -20.58
N VAL A 333 -4.10 30.88 -19.33
CA VAL A 333 -3.09 29.87 -18.99
C VAL A 333 -3.54 28.50 -19.49
N LEU A 334 -4.81 28.13 -19.26
CA LEU A 334 -5.36 26.87 -19.75
C LEU A 334 -5.33 26.76 -21.27
N ARG A 335 -5.70 27.83 -21.98
CA ARG A 335 -5.65 27.89 -23.45
C ARG A 335 -4.26 27.52 -23.98
N ALA A 336 -3.20 28.07 -23.39
CA ALA A 336 -1.84 27.78 -23.83
C ALA A 336 -1.49 26.30 -23.62
N ARG A 337 -1.85 25.74 -22.45
CA ARG A 337 -1.61 24.32 -22.13
C ARG A 337 -2.38 23.37 -23.04
N LEU A 338 -3.67 23.60 -23.24
CA LEU A 338 -4.48 22.79 -24.15
C LEU A 338 -4.03 22.92 -25.61
N ALA A 339 -3.47 24.06 -26.01
CA ALA A 339 -2.89 24.21 -27.35
C ALA A 339 -1.62 23.37 -27.53
N ASP A 340 -0.75 23.29 -26.51
CA ASP A 340 0.42 22.41 -26.52
C ASP A 340 -0.02 20.93 -26.58
N GLY A 341 -0.98 20.53 -25.74
CA GLY A 341 -1.57 19.19 -25.79
C GLY A 341 -2.20 18.85 -27.14
N ALA A 342 -2.93 19.80 -27.75
CA ALA A 342 -3.49 19.62 -29.09
C ALA A 342 -2.42 19.44 -30.16
N PHE A 343 -1.35 20.23 -30.08
CA PHE A 343 -0.22 20.08 -30.99
C PHE A 343 0.41 18.69 -30.90
N PHE A 344 0.67 18.18 -29.69
CA PHE A 344 1.20 16.82 -29.51
C PHE A 344 0.24 15.76 -30.05
N TYR A 345 -1.05 15.88 -29.75
CA TYR A 345 -2.07 14.94 -30.21
C TYR A 345 -2.19 14.88 -31.74
N ASP A 346 -2.22 16.04 -32.40
CA ASP A 346 -2.30 16.13 -33.85
C ASP A 346 -1.02 15.64 -34.53
N GLN A 347 0.14 15.96 -33.95
CA GLN A 347 1.42 15.49 -34.46
C GLN A 347 1.54 13.97 -34.34
N ASP A 348 1.15 13.40 -33.20
CA ASP A 348 1.21 11.96 -32.99
C ASP A 348 0.27 11.18 -33.92
N ARG A 349 -0.85 11.80 -34.33
CA ARG A 349 -1.81 11.22 -35.28
C ARG A 349 -1.45 11.42 -36.76
N SER A 350 -0.38 12.15 -37.05
CA SER A 350 0.07 12.38 -38.43
C SER A 350 0.69 11.13 -39.08
N GLN A 351 1.01 10.11 -38.28
CA GLN A 351 1.54 8.81 -38.69
C GLN A 351 0.73 7.70 -38.03
N LEU A 352 0.79 6.48 -38.57
CA LEU A 352 0.09 5.35 -37.95
C LEU A 352 0.83 4.93 -36.67
N LEU A 353 0.10 4.37 -35.70
CA LEU A 353 0.70 3.90 -34.45
C LEU A 353 1.84 2.88 -34.69
N GLU A 354 1.73 2.07 -35.73
CA GLU A 354 2.77 1.10 -36.09
C GLU A 354 4.08 1.75 -36.57
N ASP A 355 4.03 2.96 -37.13
CA ASP A 355 5.21 3.69 -37.62
C ASP A 355 6.14 4.11 -36.46
N TYR A 356 5.63 4.10 -35.23
CA TYR A 356 6.41 4.38 -34.02
C TYR A 356 7.24 3.19 -33.54
N LEU A 357 6.93 1.96 -33.97
CA LEU A 357 7.59 0.74 -33.48
C LEU A 357 9.11 0.74 -33.64
N PRO A 358 9.72 1.22 -34.76
CA PRO A 358 11.17 1.26 -34.89
C PRO A 358 11.85 2.15 -33.85
N ARG A 359 11.16 3.20 -33.35
CA ARG A 359 11.72 4.12 -32.35
C ARG A 359 11.89 3.46 -30.98
N LEU A 360 11.19 2.36 -30.71
CA LEU A 360 11.35 1.57 -29.48
C LEU A 360 12.73 0.92 -29.36
N GLU A 361 13.47 0.74 -30.47
CA GLU A 361 14.85 0.24 -30.45
C GLU A 361 15.80 1.22 -29.73
N GLY A 362 15.52 2.52 -29.81
CA GLY A 362 16.31 3.56 -29.17
C GLY A 362 16.07 3.69 -27.66
N VAL A 363 15.03 3.05 -27.12
CA VAL A 363 14.68 3.13 -25.70
C VAL A 363 15.14 1.87 -24.98
N THR A 364 16.13 2.00 -24.10
CA THR A 364 16.62 0.88 -23.29
C THR A 364 15.57 0.47 -22.26
N PHE A 365 15.19 -0.82 -22.24
CA PHE A 365 14.27 -1.33 -21.22
C PHE A 365 14.96 -1.43 -19.86
N ALA A 366 16.08 -2.17 -19.80
CA ALA A 366 16.95 -2.25 -18.63
C ALA A 366 18.33 -2.76 -19.04
N VAL A 367 19.32 -2.55 -18.18
CA VAL A 367 20.69 -3.01 -18.39
C VAL A 367 20.70 -4.53 -18.57
N GLY A 368 21.19 -4.99 -19.73
CA GLY A 368 21.30 -6.41 -20.08
C GLY A 368 20.04 -7.05 -20.67
N LEU A 369 18.89 -6.36 -20.71
CA LEU A 369 17.60 -6.90 -21.18
C LEU A 369 17.16 -6.39 -22.57
N GLY A 370 17.97 -5.52 -23.17
CA GLY A 370 17.74 -4.95 -24.50
C GLY A 370 16.87 -3.69 -24.49
N SER A 371 16.29 -3.40 -25.65
CA SER A 371 15.41 -2.27 -25.91
C SER A 371 13.94 -2.58 -25.56
N LEU A 372 13.08 -1.56 -25.59
CA LEU A 372 11.64 -1.75 -25.51
C LEU A 372 11.09 -2.51 -26.74
N LYS A 373 11.76 -2.44 -27.90
CA LYS A 373 11.41 -3.26 -29.05
C LYS A 373 11.65 -4.74 -28.77
N ASP A 374 12.82 -5.08 -28.22
CA ASP A 374 13.15 -6.46 -27.82
C ASP A 374 12.14 -7.00 -26.80
N ARG A 375 11.73 -6.14 -25.86
CA ARG A 375 10.70 -6.47 -24.88
C ARG A 375 9.34 -6.73 -25.52
N THR A 376 8.93 -5.88 -26.45
CA THR A 376 7.67 -6.04 -27.19
C THR A 376 7.66 -7.36 -27.97
N ASP A 377 8.78 -7.74 -28.59
CA ASP A 377 8.89 -9.01 -29.31
C ASP A 377 8.80 -10.23 -28.39
N ARG A 378 9.34 -10.14 -27.16
CA ARG A 378 9.14 -11.16 -26.12
C ARG A 378 7.68 -11.23 -25.69
N LEU A 379 7.04 -10.08 -25.50
CA LEU A 379 5.64 -9.98 -25.08
C LEU A 379 4.69 -10.63 -26.10
N ILE A 380 4.90 -10.45 -27.40
CA ILE A 380 4.11 -11.11 -28.45
C ILE A 380 4.19 -12.64 -28.29
N ARG A 381 5.39 -13.20 -28.14
CA ARG A 381 5.59 -14.64 -27.93
C ARG A 381 4.92 -15.12 -26.65
N GLN A 382 5.06 -14.34 -25.57
CA GLN A 382 4.46 -14.67 -24.28
C GLN A 382 2.93 -14.65 -24.33
N ALA A 383 2.34 -13.67 -25.02
CA ALA A 383 0.90 -13.56 -25.20
C ALA A 383 0.32 -14.73 -25.99
N GLN A 384 1.01 -15.15 -27.06
CA GLN A 384 0.62 -16.34 -27.82
C GLN A 384 0.70 -17.61 -26.97
N ALA A 385 1.79 -17.81 -26.23
CA ALA A 385 1.95 -18.95 -25.33
C ALA A 385 0.88 -18.99 -24.22
N MET A 386 0.60 -17.83 -23.62
CA MET A 386 -0.46 -17.65 -22.62
C MET A 386 -1.84 -18.01 -23.19
N ALA A 387 -2.18 -17.47 -24.36
CA ALA A 387 -3.45 -17.74 -25.02
C ALA A 387 -3.62 -19.23 -25.34
N MET A 388 -2.60 -19.88 -25.90
CA MET A 388 -2.64 -21.32 -26.19
C MET A 388 -2.85 -22.16 -24.92
N ALA A 389 -2.12 -21.85 -23.84
CA ALA A 389 -2.25 -22.55 -22.57
C ALA A 389 -3.66 -22.39 -21.98
N LEU A 390 -4.20 -21.17 -22.00
CA LEU A 390 -5.55 -20.88 -21.52
C LEU A 390 -6.61 -21.61 -22.34
N GLN A 391 -6.53 -21.60 -23.67
CA GLN A 391 -7.48 -22.31 -24.54
C GLN A 391 -7.44 -23.83 -24.36
N GLN A 392 -6.26 -24.41 -24.10
CA GLN A 392 -6.12 -25.84 -23.84
C GLN A 392 -6.69 -26.25 -22.48
N GLN A 393 -6.51 -25.41 -21.46
CA GLN A 393 -6.92 -25.71 -20.08
C GLN A 393 -8.35 -25.28 -19.79
N ASN A 394 -8.91 -24.39 -20.60
CA ASN A 394 -10.25 -23.85 -20.44
C ASN A 394 -11.00 -23.98 -21.78
N GLY A 395 -11.70 -25.10 -21.96
CA GLY A 395 -12.37 -25.44 -23.24
C GLY A 395 -13.46 -24.47 -23.72
N ALA A 396 -13.89 -23.53 -22.88
CA ALA A 396 -14.88 -22.50 -23.22
C ALA A 396 -14.25 -21.21 -23.78
N ILE A 397 -12.94 -20.98 -23.63
CA ILE A 397 -12.30 -19.72 -23.99
C ILE A 397 -11.96 -19.71 -25.49
N GLN A 398 -12.49 -18.73 -26.23
CA GLN A 398 -12.15 -18.49 -27.64
C GLN A 398 -11.50 -17.12 -27.79
N LEU A 399 -10.19 -17.10 -28.06
CA LEU A 399 -9.42 -15.86 -28.22
C LEU A 399 -9.13 -15.60 -29.70
N ASN A 400 -9.32 -14.35 -30.12
CA ASN A 400 -8.85 -13.89 -31.42
C ASN A 400 -7.32 -13.71 -31.39
N GLN A 401 -6.60 -14.75 -31.83
CA GLN A 401 -5.13 -14.79 -31.82
C GLN A 401 -4.48 -13.68 -32.67
N GLN A 402 -5.14 -13.28 -33.77
CA GLN A 402 -4.64 -12.21 -34.63
C GLN A 402 -4.76 -10.85 -33.93
N ALA A 403 -5.92 -10.57 -33.33
CA ALA A 403 -6.11 -9.34 -32.54
C ALA A 403 -5.18 -9.29 -31.32
N LEU A 404 -4.98 -10.41 -30.62
CA LEU A 404 -4.04 -10.49 -29.50
C LEU A 404 -2.61 -10.16 -29.93
N SER A 405 -2.14 -10.77 -31.02
CA SER A 405 -0.79 -10.54 -31.53
C SER A 405 -0.62 -9.09 -31.99
N ARG A 406 -1.65 -8.51 -32.62
CA ARG A 406 -1.64 -7.10 -33.03
C ARG A 406 -1.64 -6.14 -31.83
N ALA A 407 -2.43 -6.43 -30.80
CA ALA A 407 -2.42 -5.66 -29.56
C ALA A 407 -1.07 -5.73 -28.84
N ALA A 408 -0.50 -6.93 -28.72
CA ALA A 408 0.82 -7.13 -28.11
C ALA A 408 1.93 -6.38 -28.86
N LEU A 409 1.87 -6.34 -30.20
CA LEU A 409 2.82 -5.58 -31.02
C LEU A 409 2.72 -4.07 -30.76
N LEU A 410 1.52 -3.53 -30.68
CA LEU A 410 1.29 -2.07 -30.61
C LEU A 410 1.27 -1.51 -29.19
N CYS A 411 1.12 -2.34 -28.15
CA CYS A 411 0.80 -1.88 -26.79
C CYS A 411 1.83 -0.98 -26.12
N LYS A 412 3.07 -0.91 -26.64
CA LYS A 412 4.15 -0.05 -26.15
C LYS A 412 4.51 1.08 -27.11
N ALA A 413 3.90 1.15 -28.29
CA ALA A 413 4.25 2.11 -29.33
C ALA A 413 4.01 3.56 -28.90
N ASP A 414 3.05 3.79 -28.00
CA ASP A 414 2.75 5.10 -27.46
C ASP A 414 3.86 5.67 -26.57
N LEU A 415 4.73 4.84 -25.98
CA LEU A 415 5.82 5.29 -25.10
C LEU A 415 6.86 6.20 -25.80
N VAL A 416 6.86 6.24 -27.13
CA VAL A 416 7.76 7.07 -27.97
C VAL A 416 7.01 8.19 -28.72
N THR A 417 5.74 8.41 -28.36
CA THR A 417 4.92 9.53 -28.84
C THR A 417 5.17 10.78 -27.99
N GLN A 418 4.85 11.95 -28.53
CA GLN A 418 5.09 13.20 -27.80
C GLN A 418 4.13 13.37 -26.64
N MET A 419 2.86 13.01 -26.83
CA MET A 419 1.85 13.08 -25.77
C MET A 419 2.27 12.28 -24.52
N VAL A 420 2.74 11.04 -24.71
CA VAL A 420 3.19 10.21 -23.57
C VAL A 420 4.56 10.65 -23.05
N GLY A 421 5.39 11.25 -23.89
CA GLY A 421 6.62 11.91 -23.46
C GLY A 421 6.38 13.06 -22.48
N GLU A 422 5.35 13.87 -22.71
CA GLU A 422 4.91 14.95 -21.82
C GLU A 422 4.09 14.41 -20.63
N PHE A 423 3.19 13.45 -20.88
CA PHE A 423 2.29 12.85 -19.88
C PHE A 423 2.45 11.33 -19.80
N PRO A 424 3.46 10.81 -19.09
CA PRO A 424 3.67 9.37 -18.91
C PRO A 424 2.48 8.65 -18.26
N GLU A 425 1.63 9.37 -17.52
CA GLU A 425 0.40 8.86 -16.91
C GLU A 425 -0.66 8.45 -17.94
N LEU A 426 -0.56 8.93 -19.19
CA LEU A 426 -1.50 8.60 -20.27
C LEU A 426 -1.06 7.41 -21.12
N GLN A 427 0.01 6.71 -20.74
CA GLN A 427 0.43 5.47 -21.40
C GLN A 427 -0.67 4.40 -21.39
N GLY A 428 -0.73 3.58 -22.44
CA GLY A 428 -1.80 2.61 -22.70
C GLY A 428 -3.11 3.27 -23.16
N VAL A 429 -3.55 4.35 -22.51
CA VAL A 429 -4.74 5.12 -22.89
C VAL A 429 -4.52 5.79 -24.25
N MET A 430 -3.41 6.50 -24.43
CA MET A 430 -3.08 7.08 -25.73
C MET A 430 -2.75 6.01 -26.75
N GLY A 431 -2.08 4.92 -26.37
CA GLY A 431 -1.89 3.77 -27.26
C GLY A 431 -3.20 3.22 -27.83
N ALA A 432 -4.23 3.08 -27.00
CA ALA A 432 -5.55 2.63 -27.45
C ALA A 432 -6.21 3.63 -28.41
N LYS A 433 -6.17 4.92 -28.08
CA LYS A 433 -6.77 5.98 -28.92
C LYS A 433 -6.01 6.14 -30.24
N TYR A 434 -4.69 6.04 -30.24
CA TYR A 434 -3.89 6.06 -31.46
C TYR A 434 -4.10 4.80 -32.31
N ALA A 435 -4.32 3.63 -31.69
CA ALA A 435 -4.73 2.43 -32.41
C ALA A 435 -6.07 2.64 -33.12
N MET A 436 -7.08 3.18 -32.42
CA MET A 436 -8.37 3.54 -33.01
C MET A 436 -8.23 4.55 -34.15
N ALA A 437 -7.43 5.60 -33.95
CA ALA A 437 -7.16 6.61 -34.98
C ALA A 437 -6.44 6.04 -36.21
N SER A 438 -5.64 4.97 -36.01
CA SER A 438 -4.94 4.25 -37.08
C SER A 438 -5.81 3.18 -37.78
N GLY A 439 -7.09 3.05 -37.39
CA GLY A 439 -8.03 2.10 -38.00
C GLY A 439 -7.99 0.69 -37.40
N GLU A 440 -7.35 0.48 -36.25
CA GLU A 440 -7.40 -0.80 -35.55
C GLU A 440 -8.80 -1.10 -35.00
N GLY A 441 -9.13 -2.39 -34.85
CA GLY A 441 -10.40 -2.81 -34.29
C GLY A 441 -10.53 -2.51 -32.78
N PRO A 442 -11.75 -2.29 -32.24
CA PRO A 442 -11.96 -1.99 -30.83
C PRO A 442 -11.36 -3.02 -29.86
N GLN A 443 -11.36 -4.31 -30.22
CA GLN A 443 -10.76 -5.38 -29.42
C GLN A 443 -9.24 -5.20 -29.24
N VAL A 444 -8.54 -4.67 -30.25
CA VAL A 444 -7.10 -4.41 -30.21
C VAL A 444 -6.84 -3.20 -29.32
N ALA A 445 -7.55 -2.10 -29.57
CA ALA A 445 -7.40 -0.86 -28.81
C ALA A 445 -7.72 -1.06 -27.32
N GLU A 446 -8.79 -1.79 -27.01
CA GLU A 446 -9.17 -2.08 -25.63
C GLU A 446 -8.11 -2.95 -24.92
N ALA A 447 -7.57 -3.97 -25.59
CA ALA A 447 -6.48 -4.76 -25.03
C ALA A 447 -5.22 -3.93 -24.76
N ILE A 448 -4.89 -2.98 -25.65
CA ILE A 448 -3.80 -2.01 -25.44
C ILE A 448 -4.09 -1.10 -24.25
N ARG A 449 -5.34 -0.67 -24.06
CA ARG A 449 -5.71 0.14 -22.88
C ARG A 449 -5.56 -0.64 -21.58
N GLU A 450 -6.02 -1.89 -21.59
CA GLU A 450 -6.19 -2.72 -20.40
C GLU A 450 -4.93 -3.44 -19.94
N HIS A 451 -3.88 -3.57 -20.76
CA HIS A 451 -2.72 -4.39 -20.39
C HIS A 451 -1.96 -3.92 -19.13
N TYR A 452 -2.03 -2.63 -18.81
CA TYR A 452 -1.48 -2.07 -17.56
C TYR A 452 -2.37 -2.35 -16.33
N LEU A 453 -3.63 -2.75 -16.51
CA LEU A 453 -4.55 -3.02 -15.42
C LEU A 453 -4.31 -4.39 -14.76
N PRO A 454 -4.44 -4.49 -13.42
CA PRO A 454 -4.55 -3.38 -12.47
C PRO A 454 -3.19 -2.70 -12.21
N SER A 455 -3.16 -1.37 -12.16
CA SER A 455 -1.95 -0.59 -11.85
C SER A 455 -1.71 -0.39 -10.35
N GLY A 456 -2.64 -0.85 -9.49
CA GLY A 456 -2.62 -0.78 -8.04
C GLY A 456 -3.58 -1.80 -7.42
N ALA A 457 -3.66 -1.87 -6.09
CA ALA A 457 -4.55 -2.83 -5.42
C ALA A 457 -6.05 -2.50 -5.61
N ASP A 458 -6.37 -1.21 -5.66
CA ASP A 458 -7.74 -0.70 -5.78
C ASP A 458 -8.15 -0.37 -7.23
N ASP A 459 -7.24 -0.59 -8.19
CA ASP A 459 -7.51 -0.31 -9.60
C ASP A 459 -8.41 -1.41 -10.21
N PRO A 460 -9.26 -1.05 -11.19
CA PRO A 460 -10.07 -2.04 -11.88
C PRO A 460 -9.20 -3.09 -12.58
N LEU A 461 -9.73 -4.31 -12.66
CA LEU A 461 -9.16 -5.40 -13.44
C LEU A 461 -9.52 -5.25 -14.93
N PRO A 462 -8.70 -5.81 -15.85
CA PRO A 462 -9.04 -5.87 -17.26
C PRO A 462 -10.36 -6.63 -17.47
N ALA A 463 -11.28 -6.02 -18.22
CA ALA A 463 -12.61 -6.56 -18.46
C ALA A 463 -12.66 -7.45 -19.72
N SER A 464 -11.90 -7.09 -20.77
CA SER A 464 -11.87 -7.86 -22.01
C SER A 464 -10.96 -9.09 -21.89
N ASP A 465 -11.31 -10.18 -22.57
CA ASP A 465 -10.49 -11.39 -22.54
C ASP A 465 -9.10 -11.16 -23.16
N LEU A 466 -9.01 -10.36 -24.23
CA LEU A 466 -7.71 -10.00 -24.83
C LEU A 466 -6.88 -9.12 -23.89
N GLY A 467 -7.51 -8.15 -23.22
CA GLY A 467 -6.87 -7.32 -22.20
C GLY A 467 -6.34 -8.14 -21.04
N ARG A 468 -7.13 -9.11 -20.53
CA ARG A 468 -6.71 -10.06 -19.49
C ARG A 468 -5.48 -10.85 -19.90
N VAL A 469 -5.52 -11.46 -21.09
CA VAL A 469 -4.38 -12.26 -21.59
C VAL A 469 -3.13 -11.41 -21.76
N LEU A 470 -3.26 -10.21 -22.34
CA LEU A 470 -2.13 -9.31 -22.53
C LEU A 470 -1.58 -8.78 -21.19
N ALA A 471 -2.45 -8.44 -20.25
CA ALA A 471 -2.09 -8.01 -18.89
C ALA A 471 -1.37 -9.10 -18.09
N LEU A 472 -1.80 -10.36 -18.21
CA LEU A 472 -1.12 -11.53 -17.63
C LEU A 472 0.26 -11.72 -18.25
N SER A 473 0.35 -11.59 -19.58
CA SER A 473 1.58 -11.79 -20.33
C SER A 473 2.62 -10.72 -20.05
N GLU A 474 2.20 -9.45 -19.95
CA GLU A 474 3.05 -8.31 -19.58
C GLU A 474 3.66 -8.49 -18.18
N ARG A 475 2.85 -8.95 -17.22
CA ARG A 475 3.32 -9.21 -15.85
C ARG A 475 4.28 -10.38 -15.78
N LEU A 476 3.98 -11.47 -16.49
CA LEU A 476 4.87 -12.64 -16.54
C LEU A 476 6.20 -12.28 -17.22
N GLU A 477 6.17 -11.54 -18.34
CA GLU A 477 7.38 -11.06 -19.03
C GLU A 477 8.21 -10.17 -18.12
N LEU A 478 7.60 -9.20 -17.42
CA LEU A 478 8.30 -8.32 -16.49
C LEU A 478 8.98 -9.13 -15.36
N LEU A 479 8.25 -10.07 -14.75
CA LEU A 479 8.79 -10.92 -13.68
C LEU A 479 9.98 -11.75 -14.16
N VAL A 480 9.85 -12.44 -15.29
CA VAL A 480 10.93 -13.26 -15.87
C VAL A 480 12.15 -12.40 -16.21
N SER A 481 11.93 -11.27 -16.87
CA SER A 481 12.98 -10.36 -17.32
C SER A 481 13.78 -9.76 -16.16
N ILE A 482 13.10 -9.21 -15.13
CA ILE A 482 13.80 -8.60 -13.99
C ILE A 482 14.43 -9.68 -13.08
N PHE A 483 13.78 -10.84 -12.90
CA PHE A 483 14.39 -11.91 -12.11
C PHE A 483 15.65 -12.48 -12.79
N ALA A 484 15.70 -12.49 -14.13
CA ALA A 484 16.87 -12.93 -14.88
C ALA A 484 18.11 -12.05 -14.65
N THR A 485 17.95 -10.79 -14.23
CA THR A 485 19.08 -9.92 -13.84
C THR A 485 19.56 -10.16 -12.41
N GLY A 486 19.00 -11.13 -11.69
CA GLY A 486 19.32 -11.41 -10.27
C GLY A 486 18.66 -10.44 -9.27
N GLN A 487 17.79 -9.54 -9.72
CA GLN A 487 17.13 -8.58 -8.84
C GLN A 487 15.87 -9.19 -8.20
N ARG A 488 15.67 -8.95 -6.90
CA ARG A 488 14.54 -9.47 -6.12
C ARG A 488 13.94 -8.34 -5.27
N PRO A 489 12.62 -8.32 -5.04
CA PRO A 489 12.02 -7.35 -4.13
C PRO A 489 12.49 -7.62 -2.69
N SER A 490 12.87 -6.58 -1.95
CA SER A 490 13.34 -6.67 -0.55
C SER A 490 12.32 -6.09 0.42
N GLY A 491 12.41 -6.42 1.71
CA GLY A 491 11.41 -6.03 2.73
C GLY A 491 11.04 -4.54 2.72
N SER A 492 11.99 -3.65 2.42
CA SER A 492 11.81 -2.20 2.39
C SER A 492 11.77 -1.59 0.98
N SER A 493 12.00 -2.35 -0.10
CA SER A 493 12.14 -1.79 -1.45
C SER A 493 11.66 -2.73 -2.56
N ASP A 494 10.86 -2.20 -3.48
CA ASP A 494 10.42 -2.87 -4.70
C ASP A 494 10.49 -1.90 -5.90
N PRO A 495 11.71 -1.62 -6.41
CA PRO A 495 11.93 -0.55 -7.38
C PRO A 495 11.28 -0.81 -8.75
N PHE A 496 11.00 -2.07 -9.09
CA PHE A 496 10.37 -2.48 -10.36
C PHE A 496 8.91 -2.92 -10.19
N ALA A 497 8.32 -2.67 -9.01
CA ALA A 497 6.94 -3.05 -8.69
C ALA A 497 6.63 -4.55 -8.93
N LEU A 498 7.59 -5.44 -8.64
CA LEU A 498 7.47 -6.87 -8.88
C LEU A 498 6.37 -7.50 -8.01
N ARG A 499 6.20 -7.04 -6.77
CA ARG A 499 5.09 -7.49 -5.90
C ARG A 499 3.74 -7.14 -6.49
N ARG A 500 3.63 -5.94 -7.05
CA ARG A 500 2.43 -5.48 -7.73
C ARG A 500 2.14 -6.30 -8.98
N ALA A 501 3.17 -6.60 -9.78
CA ALA A 501 3.04 -7.46 -10.95
C ALA A 501 2.60 -8.89 -10.59
N GLY A 502 3.22 -9.50 -9.57
CA GLY A 502 2.87 -10.83 -9.08
C GLY A 502 1.45 -10.90 -8.50
N ASN A 503 1.07 -9.92 -7.67
CA ASN A 503 -0.30 -9.82 -7.17
C ASN A 503 -1.30 -9.64 -8.32
N GLY A 504 -1.06 -8.68 -9.22
CA GLY A 504 -1.96 -8.43 -10.36
C GLY A 504 -2.16 -9.66 -11.24
N LEU A 505 -1.11 -10.46 -11.47
CA LEU A 505 -1.21 -11.72 -12.21
C LEU A 505 -2.18 -12.70 -11.53
N LEU A 506 -2.04 -12.90 -10.22
CA LEU A 506 -2.89 -13.83 -9.48
C LEU A 506 -4.33 -13.30 -9.35
N HIS A 507 -4.50 -11.99 -9.11
CA HIS A 507 -5.82 -11.36 -9.03
C HIS A 507 -6.59 -11.50 -10.35
N ILE A 508 -5.94 -11.26 -11.50
CA ILE A 508 -6.59 -11.42 -12.81
C ILE A 508 -7.06 -12.87 -12.99
N LEU A 509 -6.19 -13.86 -12.73
CA LEU A 509 -6.55 -15.29 -12.87
C LEU A 509 -7.73 -15.69 -12.00
N VAL A 510 -7.73 -15.24 -10.74
CA VAL A 510 -8.79 -15.57 -9.77
C VAL A 510 -10.09 -14.86 -10.10
N ASP A 511 -10.05 -13.63 -10.61
CA ASP A 511 -11.23 -12.86 -11.04
C ASP A 511 -11.92 -13.51 -12.24
N CYS A 512 -11.17 -13.84 -13.28
CA CYS A 512 -11.73 -14.49 -14.46
C CYS A 512 -12.01 -16.00 -14.28
N GLY A 513 -11.49 -16.59 -13.20
CA GLY A 513 -11.67 -18.01 -12.88
C GLY A 513 -10.98 -18.96 -13.87
N TRP A 514 -9.93 -18.49 -14.56
CA TRP A 514 -9.24 -19.30 -15.57
C TRP A 514 -8.20 -20.22 -14.94
N SER A 515 -8.34 -21.51 -15.20
CA SER A 515 -7.33 -22.51 -14.84
C SER A 515 -6.06 -22.27 -15.66
N LEU A 516 -4.92 -22.15 -14.98
CA LEU A 516 -3.65 -21.89 -15.62
C LEU A 516 -2.48 -22.56 -14.90
N ASN A 517 -1.81 -23.47 -15.60
CA ASN A 517 -0.54 -24.05 -15.19
C ASN A 517 0.62 -23.06 -15.39
N LEU A 518 0.81 -22.21 -14.38
CA LEU A 518 1.90 -21.23 -14.36
C LEU A 518 3.27 -21.91 -14.33
N VAL A 519 3.41 -23.10 -13.75
CA VAL A 519 4.70 -23.80 -13.70
C VAL A 519 5.21 -24.09 -15.10
N THR A 520 4.38 -24.68 -15.96
CA THR A 520 4.77 -24.99 -17.34
C THR A 520 5.08 -23.74 -18.15
N LEU A 521 4.28 -22.67 -17.98
CA LEU A 521 4.54 -21.40 -18.65
C LEU A 521 5.84 -20.74 -18.18
N LEU A 522 6.09 -20.71 -16.87
CA LEU A 522 7.32 -20.15 -16.30
C LEU A 522 8.53 -20.97 -16.71
N GLU A 523 8.44 -22.31 -16.72
CA GLU A 523 9.53 -23.17 -17.16
C GLU A 523 9.92 -22.87 -18.62
N ALA A 524 8.92 -22.75 -19.51
CA ALA A 524 9.15 -22.39 -20.91
C ALA A 524 9.76 -20.98 -21.03
N ALA A 525 9.22 -20.00 -20.29
CA ALA A 525 9.70 -18.62 -20.30
C ALA A 525 11.14 -18.50 -19.76
N CYS A 526 11.50 -19.22 -18.69
CA CYS A 526 12.86 -19.25 -18.15
C CYS A 526 13.87 -19.87 -19.12
N LYS A 527 13.50 -20.96 -19.80
CA LYS A 527 14.33 -21.57 -20.86
C LYS A 527 14.55 -20.61 -22.02
N GLN A 528 13.52 -19.85 -22.39
CA GLN A 528 13.62 -18.86 -23.47
C GLN A 528 14.44 -17.63 -23.04
N ALA A 529 14.27 -17.15 -21.80
CA ALA A 529 15.03 -16.03 -21.24
C ALA A 529 16.55 -16.28 -21.27
N ALA A 530 17.00 -17.52 -21.02
CA ALA A 530 18.41 -17.87 -21.13
C ALA A 530 18.98 -17.78 -22.57
N LYS A 531 18.12 -17.83 -23.59
CA LYS A 531 18.49 -17.61 -24.99
C LYS A 531 18.43 -16.12 -25.35
N ASP A 532 17.35 -15.46 -24.93
CA ASP A 532 17.08 -14.05 -25.25
C ASP A 532 18.09 -13.10 -24.57
N PHE A 533 18.57 -13.45 -23.38
CA PHE A 533 19.51 -12.63 -22.59
C PHE A 533 20.94 -13.16 -22.67
N SER A 534 21.48 -13.27 -23.88
CA SER A 534 22.85 -13.76 -24.11
C SER A 534 23.97 -12.98 -23.38
N LYS A 535 23.69 -11.75 -22.95
CA LYS A 535 24.61 -10.90 -22.18
C LYS A 535 24.55 -11.15 -20.66
N LEU A 536 23.61 -11.95 -20.18
CA LEU A 536 23.40 -12.28 -18.78
C LEU A 536 23.71 -13.76 -18.52
N THR A 537 24.26 -14.06 -17.35
CA THR A 537 24.42 -15.45 -16.90
C THR A 537 23.11 -15.94 -16.29
N VAL A 538 22.21 -16.45 -17.13
CA VAL A 538 20.89 -16.95 -16.69
C VAL A 538 20.92 -18.47 -16.54
N ASN A 539 20.70 -18.98 -15.33
CA ASN A 539 20.41 -20.39 -15.09
C ASN A 539 18.88 -20.59 -15.05
N PRO A 540 18.27 -21.30 -16.03
CA PRO A 540 16.82 -21.48 -16.07
C PRO A 540 16.22 -22.15 -14.83
N ALA A 541 16.94 -23.10 -14.22
CA ALA A 541 16.44 -23.85 -13.06
C ALA A 541 16.41 -22.96 -11.81
N THR A 542 17.47 -22.19 -11.57
CA THR A 542 17.51 -21.22 -10.46
C THR A 542 16.47 -20.11 -10.65
N LEU A 543 16.35 -19.58 -11.87
CA LEU A 543 15.36 -18.56 -12.19
C LEU A 543 13.92 -19.05 -11.94
N LEU A 544 13.60 -20.27 -12.38
CA LEU A 544 12.31 -20.89 -12.14
C LEU A 544 12.03 -21.06 -10.64
N ALA A 545 12.98 -21.59 -9.87
CA ALA A 545 12.83 -21.80 -8.43
C ALA A 545 12.50 -20.48 -7.70
N ASP A 546 13.21 -19.40 -8.04
CA ASP A 546 13.00 -18.08 -7.43
C ASP A 546 11.62 -17.50 -7.78
N LEU A 547 11.18 -17.64 -9.04
CA LEU A 547 9.87 -17.16 -9.48
C LEU A 547 8.73 -17.94 -8.83
N LEU A 548 8.86 -19.26 -8.71
CA LEU A 548 7.87 -20.10 -8.03
C LEU A 548 7.77 -19.74 -6.56
N ALA A 549 8.90 -19.62 -5.85
CA ALA A 549 8.93 -19.22 -4.45
C ALA A 549 8.28 -17.84 -4.23
N PHE A 550 8.59 -16.89 -5.13
CA PHE A 550 8.00 -15.56 -5.11
C PHE A 550 6.47 -15.60 -5.28
N LEU A 551 5.98 -16.25 -6.33
CA LEU A 551 4.54 -16.31 -6.62
C LEU A 551 3.76 -17.14 -5.59
N GLN A 552 4.35 -18.17 -4.99
CA GLN A 552 3.74 -18.90 -3.87
C GLN A 552 3.52 -17.97 -2.66
N GLN A 553 4.52 -17.16 -2.33
CA GLN A 553 4.37 -16.19 -1.25
C GLN A 553 3.26 -15.18 -1.57
N ARG A 554 3.15 -14.73 -2.83
CA ARG A 554 2.06 -13.84 -3.26
C ARG A 554 0.69 -14.51 -3.20
N LEU A 555 0.59 -15.78 -3.58
CA LEU A 555 -0.66 -16.55 -3.47
C LEU A 555 -1.11 -16.69 -2.01
N ARG A 556 -0.18 -16.94 -1.08
CA ARG A 556 -0.50 -16.94 0.36
C ARG A 556 -1.00 -15.58 0.84
N THR A 557 -0.39 -14.48 0.39
CA THR A 557 -0.89 -13.12 0.68
C THR A 557 -2.29 -12.91 0.11
N LEU A 558 -2.54 -13.30 -1.13
CA LEU A 558 -3.85 -13.21 -1.75
C LEU A 558 -4.93 -13.98 -0.97
N LEU A 559 -4.62 -15.19 -0.51
CA LEU A 559 -5.56 -15.98 0.30
C LEU A 559 -5.89 -15.27 1.64
N ALA A 560 -4.91 -14.63 2.27
CA ALA A 560 -5.12 -13.83 3.47
C ALA A 560 -5.98 -12.58 3.19
N ASP A 561 -5.71 -11.88 2.09
CA ASP A 561 -6.48 -10.71 1.65
C ASP A 561 -7.93 -11.07 1.31
N LEU A 562 -8.19 -12.33 0.91
CA LEU A 562 -9.53 -12.89 0.72
C LEU A 562 -10.23 -13.29 2.04
N GLY A 563 -9.59 -13.07 3.19
CA GLY A 563 -10.16 -13.30 4.52
C GLY A 563 -10.10 -14.76 5.00
N LEU A 564 -9.18 -15.57 4.47
CA LEU A 564 -8.98 -16.94 4.94
C LEU A 564 -8.10 -16.96 6.19
N ASP A 565 -8.42 -17.84 7.13
CA ASP A 565 -7.64 -18.03 8.35
C ASP A 565 -6.25 -18.62 8.05
N TYR A 566 -5.24 -18.25 8.86
CA TYR A 566 -3.84 -18.63 8.62
C TYR A 566 -3.62 -20.14 8.47
N ASP A 567 -4.35 -20.94 9.24
CA ASP A 567 -4.23 -22.39 9.27
C ASP A 567 -4.98 -23.05 8.09
N VAL A 568 -6.05 -22.44 7.58
CA VAL A 568 -6.70 -22.82 6.32
C VAL A 568 -5.75 -22.56 5.15
N ILE A 569 -5.10 -21.40 5.15
CA ILE A 569 -4.07 -21.06 4.16
C ILE A 569 -2.95 -22.09 4.21
N ASP A 570 -2.40 -22.38 5.39
CA ASP A 570 -1.36 -23.39 5.55
C ASP A 570 -1.82 -24.78 5.14
N ALA A 571 -3.09 -25.14 5.34
CA ALA A 571 -3.63 -26.43 4.93
C ALA A 571 -3.74 -26.57 3.40
N VAL A 572 -4.19 -25.53 2.68
CA VAL A 572 -4.29 -25.58 1.21
C VAL A 572 -2.95 -25.31 0.51
N ALA A 573 -2.05 -24.58 1.18
CA ALA A 573 -0.73 -24.17 0.69
C ALA A 573 0.44 -24.96 1.34
N ALA A 574 0.14 -26.09 1.98
CA ALA A 574 1.12 -26.89 2.70
C ALA A 574 2.25 -27.37 1.78
N GLU A 575 3.49 -27.23 2.26
CA GLU A 575 4.74 -27.69 1.62
C GLU A 575 4.83 -29.22 1.44
N THR A 576 3.86 -29.98 1.96
CA THR A 576 3.74 -31.42 1.77
C THR A 576 3.33 -31.82 0.35
N ARG A 577 2.88 -30.86 -0.46
CA ARG A 577 2.80 -30.97 -1.93
C ARG A 577 4.05 -30.36 -2.55
N ASP A 578 4.51 -30.90 -3.67
CA ASP A 578 5.59 -30.29 -4.46
C ASP A 578 5.28 -28.78 -4.63
N PRO A 579 6.20 -27.86 -4.30
CA PRO A 579 5.98 -26.41 -4.43
C PRO A 579 5.40 -26.00 -5.80
N ALA A 580 5.72 -26.73 -6.87
CA ALA A 580 5.12 -26.52 -8.18
C ALA A 580 3.59 -26.67 -8.17
N THR A 581 3.04 -27.58 -7.36
CA THR A 581 1.60 -27.94 -7.32
C THR A 581 0.69 -26.75 -7.02
N LEU A 582 1.11 -25.79 -6.20
CA LEU A 582 0.28 -24.60 -5.87
C LEU A 582 0.10 -23.66 -7.05
N LEU A 583 1.08 -23.62 -7.96
CA LEU A 583 1.08 -22.75 -9.13
C LEU A 583 0.69 -23.51 -10.40
N GLN A 584 0.35 -24.79 -10.31
CA GLN A 584 -0.28 -25.53 -11.42
C GLN A 584 -1.71 -25.05 -11.68
N ASP A 585 -2.40 -24.59 -10.64
CA ASP A 585 -3.69 -23.92 -10.76
C ASP A 585 -3.94 -23.05 -9.51
N PRO A 586 -3.61 -21.74 -9.57
CA PRO A 586 -3.88 -20.84 -8.45
C PRO A 586 -5.37 -20.68 -8.13
N VAL A 587 -6.25 -20.81 -9.13
CA VAL A 587 -7.70 -20.66 -8.97
C VAL A 587 -8.26 -21.84 -8.17
N ASP A 588 -7.76 -23.04 -8.43
CA ASP A 588 -8.05 -24.25 -7.65
C ASP A 588 -7.73 -24.07 -6.15
N VAL A 589 -6.55 -23.51 -5.84
CA VAL A 589 -6.13 -23.28 -4.45
C VAL A 589 -7.11 -22.34 -3.74
N VAL A 590 -7.52 -21.26 -4.40
CA VAL A 590 -8.51 -20.30 -3.87
C VAL A 590 -9.87 -20.98 -3.67
N CYS A 591 -10.30 -21.81 -4.62
CA CYS A 591 -11.55 -22.58 -4.52
C CYS A 591 -11.56 -23.47 -3.27
N ARG A 592 -10.51 -24.27 -3.07
CA ARG A 592 -10.37 -25.16 -1.90
C ARG A 592 -10.33 -24.37 -0.58
N GLY A 593 -9.59 -23.26 -0.55
CA GLY A 593 -9.49 -22.40 0.63
C GLY A 593 -10.83 -21.77 1.04
N ARG A 594 -11.55 -21.18 0.07
CA ARG A 594 -12.89 -20.61 0.31
C ARG A 594 -13.90 -21.66 0.77
N LEU A 595 -13.81 -22.87 0.23
CA LEU A 595 -14.68 -23.97 0.62
C LEU A 595 -14.45 -24.38 2.09
N LEU A 596 -13.19 -24.54 2.50
CA LEU A 596 -12.85 -24.85 3.90
C LEU A 596 -13.28 -23.73 4.87
N GLN A 597 -13.03 -22.46 4.51
CA GLN A 597 -13.47 -21.31 5.31
C GLN A 597 -14.99 -21.29 5.50
N ARG A 598 -15.76 -21.61 4.44
CA ARG A 598 -17.22 -21.70 4.49
C ARG A 598 -17.70 -22.81 5.44
N LEU A 599 -17.10 -24.00 5.36
CA LEU A 599 -17.43 -25.13 6.23
C LEU A 599 -17.02 -24.91 7.69
N ARG A 600 -15.95 -24.15 7.93
CA ARG A 600 -15.59 -23.69 9.27
C ARG A 600 -16.67 -22.78 9.83
N GLY A 601 -17.12 -21.79 9.05
CA GLY A 601 -18.18 -20.87 9.47
C GLY A 601 -19.51 -21.56 9.78
N SER A 602 -19.82 -22.69 9.14
CA SER A 602 -21.02 -23.49 9.41
C SER A 602 -20.86 -24.54 10.52
N GLY A 603 -19.65 -24.73 11.06
CA GLY A 603 -19.34 -25.77 12.05
C GLY A 603 -19.19 -27.19 11.47
N ALA A 604 -19.39 -27.38 10.16
CA ALA A 604 -19.32 -28.68 9.50
C ALA A 604 -17.87 -29.21 9.36
N LEU A 605 -16.86 -28.34 9.44
CA LEU A 605 -15.46 -28.74 9.28
C LEU A 605 -14.90 -29.55 10.46
N ALA A 606 -15.28 -29.20 11.70
CA ALA A 606 -14.72 -29.81 12.92
C ALA A 606 -14.84 -31.35 13.01
N PRO A 607 -16.00 -31.97 12.73
CA PRO A 607 -16.13 -33.43 12.76
C PRO A 607 -15.32 -34.12 11.65
N ILE A 608 -15.17 -33.49 10.49
CA ILE A 608 -14.34 -34.01 9.38
C ILE A 608 -12.86 -33.94 9.80
N GLN A 609 -12.44 -32.78 10.32
CA GLN A 609 -11.07 -32.51 10.72
C GLN A 609 -10.57 -33.51 11.76
N THR A 610 -11.35 -33.77 12.80
CA THR A 610 -10.95 -34.68 13.88
C THR A 610 -10.66 -36.09 13.36
N VAL A 611 -11.51 -36.58 12.47
CA VAL A 611 -11.41 -37.93 11.91
C VAL A 611 -10.26 -38.04 10.91
N VAL A 612 -10.13 -37.08 10.00
CA VAL A 612 -9.05 -37.05 9.01
C VAL A 612 -7.69 -36.88 9.69
N GLN A 613 -7.57 -36.03 10.72
CA GLN A 613 -6.31 -35.87 11.48
C GLN A 613 -5.90 -37.15 12.20
N ARG A 614 -6.83 -37.88 12.82
CA ARG A 614 -6.55 -39.17 13.47
C ARG A 614 -6.03 -40.19 12.45
N ALA A 615 -6.70 -40.29 11.30
CA ALA A 615 -6.27 -41.16 10.22
C ALA A 615 -4.90 -40.78 9.65
N ALA A 616 -4.65 -39.48 9.42
CA ALA A 616 -3.38 -38.96 8.91
C ALA A 616 -2.20 -39.31 9.83
N ARG A 617 -2.33 -39.10 11.14
CA ARG A 617 -1.29 -39.43 12.14
C ARG A 617 -0.97 -40.92 12.18
N LEU A 618 -1.98 -41.78 12.03
CA LEU A 618 -1.76 -43.23 12.01
C LEU A 618 -1.14 -43.67 10.68
N ALA A 619 -1.57 -43.08 9.56
CA ALA A 619 -1.04 -43.36 8.24
C ALA A 619 0.45 -42.99 8.06
N GLU A 620 1.03 -42.13 8.91
CA GLU A 620 2.48 -41.87 8.95
C GLU A 620 3.30 -43.10 9.36
N LYS A 621 2.69 -44.10 10.01
CA LYS A 621 3.35 -45.37 10.35
C LYS A 621 3.35 -46.38 9.21
N GLY A 622 2.71 -46.05 8.08
CA GLY A 622 2.72 -46.85 6.85
C GLY A 622 3.59 -46.23 5.77
N ASP A 623 3.71 -46.92 4.64
CA ASP A 623 4.56 -46.57 3.50
C ASP A 623 3.78 -46.21 2.22
N LEU A 624 2.45 -46.14 2.31
CA LEU A 624 1.59 -45.83 1.15
C LEU A 624 1.85 -44.42 0.61
N GLN A 625 2.15 -44.36 -0.69
CA GLN A 625 2.44 -43.12 -1.41
C GLN A 625 1.22 -42.18 -1.42
N ARG A 626 1.46 -40.86 -1.33
CA ARG A 626 0.42 -39.84 -1.13
C ARG A 626 -0.56 -39.66 -2.31
N HIS A 627 -0.25 -40.18 -3.49
CA HIS A 627 -1.12 -40.09 -4.67
C HIS A 627 -2.09 -41.28 -4.81
N GLN A 628 -1.92 -42.35 -4.01
CA GLN A 628 -2.76 -43.54 -4.08
C GLN A 628 -4.09 -43.29 -3.34
N CYS A 629 -5.14 -42.97 -4.08
CA CYS A 629 -6.45 -42.56 -3.53
C CYS A 629 -7.54 -43.63 -3.68
N ASN A 630 -7.21 -44.80 -4.24
CA ASN A 630 -8.16 -45.88 -4.48
C ASN A 630 -7.78 -47.10 -3.62
N PRO A 631 -8.65 -47.54 -2.70
CA PRO A 631 -8.32 -48.65 -1.82
C PRO A 631 -8.10 -49.97 -2.58
N ARG A 632 -8.74 -50.17 -3.74
CA ARG A 632 -8.56 -51.40 -4.55
C ARG A 632 -7.14 -51.64 -5.02
N ASP A 633 -6.33 -50.59 -5.09
CA ASP A 633 -4.96 -50.67 -5.60
C ASP A 633 -3.96 -51.07 -4.50
N CYS A 634 -4.37 -51.02 -3.22
CA CYS A 634 -3.45 -51.13 -2.08
C CYS A 634 -4.00 -51.81 -0.81
N VAL A 635 -5.29 -52.18 -0.80
CA VAL A 635 -5.95 -52.86 0.32
C VAL A 635 -6.45 -54.22 -0.15
N ASP A 636 -6.17 -55.25 0.64
CA ASP A 636 -6.62 -56.62 0.41
C ASP A 636 -7.83 -56.94 1.30
N ALA A 637 -8.99 -57.15 0.68
CA ALA A 637 -10.23 -57.46 1.40
C ALA A 637 -10.21 -58.84 2.09
N SER A 638 -9.34 -59.78 1.65
CA SER A 638 -9.23 -61.10 2.27
C SER A 638 -8.60 -61.05 3.67
N LEU A 639 -7.95 -59.94 4.01
CA LEU A 639 -7.31 -59.70 5.32
C LEU A 639 -8.23 -58.98 6.32
N PHE A 640 -9.50 -58.72 5.97
CA PHE A 640 -10.45 -58.10 6.88
C PHE A 640 -10.93 -59.10 7.93
N SER A 641 -10.98 -58.63 9.18
CA SER A 641 -11.38 -59.44 10.34
C SER A 641 -12.63 -58.92 11.04
N SER A 642 -13.13 -57.75 10.62
CA SER A 642 -14.29 -57.09 11.21
C SER A 642 -15.15 -56.40 10.14
N PRO A 643 -16.49 -56.36 10.31
CA PRO A 643 -17.40 -55.59 9.44
C PRO A 643 -17.06 -54.09 9.37
N SER A 644 -16.36 -53.54 10.37
CA SER A 644 -15.95 -52.13 10.36
C SER A 644 -14.89 -51.84 9.30
N GLU A 645 -14.01 -52.80 8.99
CA GLU A 645 -12.98 -52.68 7.93
C GLU A 645 -13.65 -52.66 6.55
N GLU A 646 -14.62 -53.54 6.32
CA GLU A 646 -15.44 -53.59 5.09
C GLU A 646 -16.21 -52.29 4.87
N ALA A 647 -16.85 -51.77 5.93
CA ALA A 647 -17.61 -50.53 5.86
C ALA A 647 -16.75 -49.29 5.54
N VAL A 648 -15.54 -49.21 6.12
CA VAL A 648 -14.57 -48.15 5.79
C VAL A 648 -14.09 -48.31 4.36
N SER A 649 -13.68 -49.52 3.94
CA SER A 649 -13.22 -49.79 2.58
C SER A 649 -14.26 -49.41 1.52
N ALA A 650 -15.51 -49.87 1.67
CA ALA A 650 -16.60 -49.57 0.75
C ALA A 650 -16.88 -48.05 0.64
N SER A 651 -16.71 -47.31 1.73
CA SER A 651 -16.85 -45.85 1.71
C SER A 651 -15.71 -45.20 0.94
N LEU A 652 -14.47 -45.63 1.17
CA LEU A 652 -13.29 -45.12 0.47
C LEU A 652 -13.37 -45.42 -1.04
N GLU A 653 -13.90 -46.57 -1.43
CA GLU A 653 -14.19 -46.89 -2.83
C GLU A 653 -15.19 -45.91 -3.45
N ALA A 654 -16.25 -45.53 -2.72
CA ALA A 654 -17.23 -44.55 -3.18
C ALA A 654 -16.64 -43.13 -3.30
N LEU A 655 -15.65 -42.78 -2.47
CA LEU A 655 -14.93 -41.50 -2.52
C LEU A 655 -13.84 -41.45 -3.59
N ALA A 656 -13.30 -42.59 -4.03
CA ALA A 656 -12.24 -42.67 -5.02
C ALA A 656 -12.52 -41.88 -6.32
N PRO A 657 -13.72 -41.97 -6.97
CA PRO A 657 -14.02 -41.14 -8.14
C PRO A 657 -14.08 -39.64 -7.82
N LEU A 658 -14.57 -39.25 -6.64
CA LEU A 658 -14.65 -37.85 -6.21
C LEU A 658 -13.26 -37.25 -5.94
N SER A 659 -12.32 -38.07 -5.46
CA SER A 659 -10.92 -37.67 -5.26
C SER A 659 -10.17 -37.37 -6.57
N ARG A 660 -10.78 -37.64 -7.74
CA ARG A 660 -10.25 -37.26 -9.06
C ARG A 660 -10.83 -35.95 -9.60
N ALA A 661 -11.97 -35.51 -9.09
CA ALA A 661 -12.55 -34.24 -9.48
C ALA A 661 -11.65 -33.07 -8.99
N ARG A 662 -11.59 -32.01 -9.79
CA ARG A 662 -10.77 -30.81 -9.53
C ARG A 662 -11.58 -29.54 -9.72
N ASP A 663 -12.85 -29.60 -9.33
CA ASP A 663 -13.81 -28.50 -9.41
C ASP A 663 -14.56 -28.36 -8.07
N GLN A 664 -15.31 -27.26 -7.95
CA GLN A 664 -16.02 -26.94 -6.72
C GLN A 664 -17.03 -28.03 -6.31
N ASP A 665 -17.83 -28.55 -7.25
CA ASP A 665 -18.82 -29.61 -6.98
C ASP A 665 -18.14 -30.89 -6.48
N GLY A 666 -17.06 -31.29 -7.14
CA GLY A 666 -16.25 -32.43 -6.74
C GLY A 666 -15.69 -32.30 -5.34
N TYR A 667 -15.16 -31.13 -4.98
CA TYR A 667 -14.65 -30.88 -3.63
C TYR A 667 -15.75 -30.86 -2.57
N GLU A 668 -16.89 -30.23 -2.86
CA GLU A 668 -18.05 -30.21 -1.95
C GLU A 668 -18.58 -31.63 -1.69
N ARG A 669 -18.70 -32.43 -2.75
CA ARG A 669 -19.13 -33.84 -2.65
C ARG A 669 -18.11 -34.70 -1.92
N LEU A 670 -16.82 -34.48 -2.15
CA LEU A 670 -15.75 -35.19 -1.45
C LEU A 670 -15.78 -34.86 0.05
N LEU A 671 -15.90 -33.58 0.43
CA LEU A 671 -16.02 -33.17 1.84
C LEU A 671 -17.28 -33.72 2.50
N THR A 672 -18.41 -33.69 1.79
CA THR A 672 -19.67 -34.28 2.28
C THR A 672 -19.48 -35.77 2.53
N GLY A 673 -18.87 -36.48 1.59
CA GLY A 673 -18.56 -37.90 1.71
C GLY A 673 -17.59 -38.22 2.86
N LEU A 674 -16.57 -37.38 3.07
CA LEU A 674 -15.68 -37.47 4.24
C LEU A 674 -16.43 -37.28 5.55
N GLY A 675 -17.40 -36.35 5.60
CA GLY A 675 -18.28 -36.17 6.76
C GLY A 675 -19.18 -37.37 7.05
N MET A 676 -19.72 -38.01 6.00
CA MET A 676 -20.51 -39.25 6.14
C MET A 676 -19.68 -40.46 6.57
N LEU A 677 -18.36 -40.42 6.34
CA LEU A 677 -17.42 -41.45 6.78
C LEU A 677 -17.10 -41.35 8.28
N SER A 678 -17.27 -40.17 8.90
CA SER A 678 -16.92 -39.94 10.31
C SER A 678 -17.52 -40.96 11.29
N PRO A 679 -18.83 -41.29 11.24
CA PRO A 679 -19.41 -42.31 12.13
C PRO A 679 -18.84 -43.72 11.90
N ARG A 680 -18.53 -44.08 10.65
CA ARG A 680 -17.95 -45.40 10.30
C ARG A 680 -16.53 -45.54 10.82
N LEU A 681 -15.74 -44.47 10.76
CA LEU A 681 -14.41 -44.45 11.34
C LEU A 681 -14.44 -44.46 12.87
N GLN A 682 -15.41 -43.78 13.48
CA GLN A 682 -15.61 -43.89 14.92
C GLN A 682 -15.92 -45.33 15.34
N ALA A 683 -16.75 -46.06 14.59
CA ALA A 683 -16.99 -47.48 14.82
C ALA A 683 -15.73 -48.34 14.60
N PHE A 684 -14.94 -48.05 13.56
CA PHE A 684 -13.65 -48.72 13.29
C PHE A 684 -12.65 -48.55 14.44
N PHE A 685 -12.62 -47.38 15.07
CA PHE A 685 -11.67 -47.08 16.15
C PHE A 685 -12.15 -47.48 17.54
N ASP A 686 -13.41 -47.17 17.87
CA ASP A 686 -13.91 -47.16 19.24
C ASP A 686 -15.31 -47.82 19.36
N GLY A 687 -15.81 -48.47 18.30
CA GLY A 687 -17.09 -49.20 18.29
C GLY A 687 -17.02 -50.63 18.83
N GLU A 688 -18.18 -51.30 18.88
CA GLU A 688 -18.30 -52.71 19.30
C GLU A 688 -17.45 -53.65 18.43
N ASP A 689 -17.39 -53.39 17.13
CA ASP A 689 -16.57 -54.10 16.14
C ASP A 689 -15.25 -53.36 15.83
N SER A 690 -14.70 -52.62 16.78
CA SER A 690 -13.46 -51.85 16.59
C SER A 690 -12.25 -52.75 16.36
N VAL A 691 -11.28 -52.23 15.61
CA VAL A 691 -10.06 -52.97 15.28
C VAL A 691 -8.82 -52.28 15.83
N MET A 692 -7.87 -53.09 16.29
CA MET A 692 -6.54 -52.59 16.65
C MET A 692 -5.73 -52.30 15.38
N VAL A 693 -5.55 -51.02 15.05
CA VAL A 693 -4.78 -50.60 13.86
C VAL A 693 -3.35 -51.14 13.89
N MET A 694 -2.70 -51.10 15.05
CA MET A 694 -1.36 -51.68 15.24
C MET A 694 -1.45 -53.19 15.53
N ALA A 695 -2.02 -53.95 14.60
CA ALA A 695 -2.19 -55.39 14.74
C ALA A 695 -0.83 -56.11 14.91
N PRO A 696 -0.78 -57.23 15.67
CA PRO A 696 0.43 -58.05 15.78
C PRO A 696 0.89 -58.63 14.45
N ASP A 697 -0.08 -59.00 13.60
CA ASP A 697 0.17 -59.49 12.25
C ASP A 697 0.63 -58.33 11.34
N PRO A 698 1.83 -58.41 10.74
CA PRO A 698 2.36 -57.35 9.89
C PRO A 698 1.53 -57.09 8.63
N GLU A 699 0.89 -58.10 8.06
CA GLU A 699 0.09 -57.96 6.83
C GLU A 699 -1.24 -57.25 7.13
N VAL A 700 -1.93 -57.67 8.19
CA VAL A 700 -3.17 -57.02 8.66
C VAL A 700 -2.89 -55.59 9.11
N ARG A 701 -1.78 -55.35 9.82
CA ARG A 701 -1.36 -54.00 10.22
C ARG A 701 -1.15 -53.10 9.00
N ARG A 702 -0.41 -53.58 7.99
CA ARG A 702 -0.19 -52.83 6.74
C ARG A 702 -1.52 -52.53 6.05
N ASN A 703 -2.43 -53.50 5.98
CA ASN A 703 -3.74 -53.34 5.34
C ASN A 703 -4.58 -52.24 5.99
N ARG A 704 -4.63 -52.22 7.34
CA ARG A 704 -5.31 -51.19 8.13
C ARG A 704 -4.68 -49.81 7.98
N LEU A 705 -3.35 -49.74 7.97
CA LEU A 705 -2.62 -48.49 7.71
C LEU A 705 -2.90 -47.97 6.30
N ASN A 706 -3.05 -48.85 5.30
CA ASN A 706 -3.40 -48.48 3.94
C ASN A 706 -4.81 -47.90 3.84
N LEU A 707 -5.81 -48.46 4.54
CA LEU A 707 -7.16 -47.86 4.63
C LEU A 707 -7.10 -46.40 5.14
N LEU A 708 -6.35 -46.16 6.22
CA LEU A 708 -6.19 -44.81 6.79
C LEU A 708 -5.37 -43.89 5.88
N ALA A 709 -4.37 -44.43 5.18
CA ALA A 709 -3.56 -43.69 4.23
C ALA A 709 -4.34 -43.28 2.97
N VAL A 710 -5.22 -44.15 2.45
CA VAL A 710 -6.13 -43.83 1.34
C VAL A 710 -7.05 -42.68 1.73
N LEU A 711 -7.64 -42.73 2.93
CA LEU A 711 -8.45 -41.63 3.45
C LEU A 711 -7.67 -40.32 3.52
N ARG A 712 -6.47 -40.34 4.11
CA ARG A 712 -5.57 -39.19 4.16
C ARG A 712 -5.30 -38.66 2.75
N ASN A 713 -5.01 -39.53 1.79
CA ASN A 713 -4.69 -39.16 0.41
C ASN A 713 -5.89 -38.52 -0.32
N GLN A 714 -7.10 -39.06 -0.11
CA GLN A 714 -8.33 -38.47 -0.62
C GLN A 714 -8.58 -37.09 -0.01
N ALA A 715 -8.39 -36.92 1.31
CA ALA A 715 -8.52 -35.62 1.96
C ALA A 715 -7.43 -34.64 1.52
N LEU A 716 -6.21 -35.13 1.27
CA LEU A 716 -5.09 -34.35 0.76
C LEU A 716 -5.37 -33.70 -0.58
N VAL A 717 -6.35 -34.17 -1.37
CA VAL A 717 -6.83 -33.50 -2.60
C VAL A 717 -7.41 -32.11 -2.30
N ILE A 718 -8.04 -31.94 -1.14
CA ILE A 718 -8.60 -30.66 -0.70
C ILE A 718 -7.55 -29.86 0.08
N ALA A 719 -6.96 -30.44 1.12
CA ALA A 719 -5.98 -29.77 1.96
C ALA A 719 -5.23 -30.75 2.87
N ASP A 720 -4.11 -30.30 3.43
CA ASP A 720 -3.44 -30.99 4.53
C ASP A 720 -4.14 -30.66 5.86
N PHE A 721 -5.11 -31.49 6.25
CA PHE A 721 -5.88 -31.31 7.48
C PHE A 721 -5.03 -31.33 8.76
N SER A 722 -3.78 -31.81 8.72
CA SER A 722 -2.87 -31.75 9.87
C SER A 722 -2.48 -30.31 10.25
N ARG A 723 -2.63 -29.36 9.31
CA ARG A 723 -2.32 -27.94 9.50
C ARG A 723 -3.47 -27.12 10.07
N LEU A 724 -4.70 -27.63 10.02
CA LEU A 724 -5.87 -26.94 10.57
C LEU A 724 -5.82 -26.96 12.11
N SER A 725 -5.93 -25.80 12.74
CA SER A 725 -6.20 -25.66 14.17
C SER A 725 -7.69 -25.92 14.45
N GLY A 726 -7.97 -26.42 15.65
CA GLY A 726 -9.31 -26.77 16.11
C GLY A 726 -10.05 -25.59 16.71
#